data_AF-A0A7V8UA97-F1
#
_entry.id   AF-A0A7V8UA97-F1
#
_cell.length_a   1.000
_cell.length_b   1.000
_cell.length_c   1.000
_cell.angle_alpha   90.00
_cell.angle_beta   90.00
_cell.angle_gamma   90.00
#
_symmetry.space_group_name_H-M   'P 1'
#
loop_
_entity.id
_entity.type
_entity.pdbx_description
1 polymer ?
#
loop_
_entity_poly.entity_id
_entity_poly.type
_entity_poly.pdbx_seq_one_letter_code
_entity_poly.pdbx_strand_id
1 'polypeptide(L)'
;MGAALALLMASCSGGGADNKATDTTGIDGARIIKASGEEWLSYGRTYDEQRFSPLDQINTGNVGELGLAWYADLDTARGQEATPLVIDGKIYVTTAWSKVKAFDATTGKPLWDYDPKVPGETGVKACCDVVNRGLAAWGNMLFLGTLDGRLIALDRGTGREIWSKVTVDQDKSYTITGAPRVIDGMVIIGNGGAEFGVRGFVAAYDAATGKQLWKFYTVPDRPGANEAEYLKAAETSWKGEYWNIGGGGTVWDAMAYDPELGLLYVGVGNGSPWNQAYRSPGGGDNLYLSSIVAIKVKTGEYAWHYQTTPGETWDYTATQHIMLADLEIGGKTRKVLMQAPKNGFFYVIDRTTGEFISANNFVPVNWATGIDQKTGRPIENPAARVDKTGKPFIVSPGPLGAHNWHPMAYDAKQKLVFIPAQITSYPYIPAAGWKPSKIGFNVGMDTANNAMPADNAVREAAKKATKGVLIAWDPVAQKERWRVTLGGPWNGGVLATAGGLVFQGNAMGNFVAYDSASGKNLWSFEAQTGVVAAPMTYSINGEQYVAVLAGWGGAWPITAGVLSDMSGPVRNISRLLVFKLGGKGKLPAMPAADALPLDPPGLTAAADVVQGGAQLYGRYCTVCHGDAAVQASGRGGIIPDLRYSGTLSSAENWQMIVHDGALKDNGMVSFAPVMSKPEIDSIRQYVIARANEDKALMTKKVAMK
;
A
#
# COMPACT_ATOMS: atom_id res chain seq x y z
N MET A 1 5.17 -71.83 67.58
CA MET A 1 4.56 -71.33 66.34
C MET A 1 4.85 -69.83 66.30
N GLY A 2 5.77 -69.26 65.52
CA GLY A 2 6.37 -69.70 64.26
C GLY A 2 6.23 -68.54 63.27
N ALA A 3 7.31 -67.75 63.13
CA ALA A 3 7.75 -66.97 61.97
C ALA A 3 6.86 -65.81 61.41
N ALA A 4 7.37 -64.76 60.76
CA ALA A 4 8.71 -64.18 60.65
C ALA A 4 8.56 -62.75 60.05
N LEU A 5 9.58 -61.93 60.32
CA LEU A 5 9.81 -60.58 59.80
C LEU A 5 10.49 -60.64 58.42
N ALA A 6 10.17 -59.76 57.47
CA ALA A 6 11.07 -59.38 56.36
C ALA A 6 10.68 -58.04 55.71
N LEU A 7 11.63 -57.09 55.74
CA LEU A 7 11.71 -55.90 54.88
C LEU A 7 12.14 -56.28 53.45
N LEU A 8 11.74 -55.48 52.46
CA LEU A 8 12.46 -55.31 51.18
C LEU A 8 12.27 -53.90 50.61
N MET A 9 13.40 -53.23 50.31
CA MET A 9 13.55 -51.96 49.60
C MET A 9 13.69 -52.18 48.08
N ALA A 10 13.20 -51.25 47.25
CA ALA A 10 13.72 -50.84 45.91
C ALA A 10 12.90 -49.61 45.43
N SER A 11 13.44 -48.38 45.31
CA SER A 11 14.32 -47.79 44.29
C SER A 11 13.59 -47.17 43.06
N CYS A 12 13.62 -45.83 43.03
CA CYS A 12 13.77 -44.88 41.90
C CYS A 12 13.07 -45.08 40.55
N SER A 13 12.28 -44.08 40.13
CA SER A 13 12.64 -43.21 38.98
C SER A 13 11.62 -42.06 38.83
N GLY A 14 12.15 -40.83 38.76
CA GLY A 14 11.36 -39.62 38.55
C GLY A 14 10.75 -39.60 37.16
N GLY A 15 9.41 -39.62 37.11
CA GLY A 15 8.65 -39.19 35.95
C GLY A 15 8.33 -37.70 36.09
N GLY A 16 9.35 -36.85 35.98
CA GLY A 16 9.15 -35.44 35.69
C GLY A 16 8.60 -35.33 34.27
N ALA A 17 7.28 -35.43 34.14
CA ALA A 17 6.62 -34.91 32.96
C ALA A 17 6.77 -33.39 33.03
N ASP A 18 7.79 -32.88 32.34
CA ASP A 18 7.86 -31.50 31.89
C ASP A 18 6.66 -31.24 30.97
N ASN A 19 5.48 -31.09 31.57
CA ASN A 19 4.46 -30.22 31.04
C ASN A 19 5.06 -28.81 31.11
N LYS A 20 5.89 -28.46 30.12
CA LYS A 20 5.95 -27.07 29.68
C LYS A 20 4.55 -26.73 29.21
N ALA A 21 3.71 -26.32 30.16
CA ALA A 21 2.61 -25.42 29.86
C ALA A 21 3.24 -24.31 29.03
N THR A 22 2.96 -24.30 27.73
CA THR A 22 3.21 -23.13 26.91
C THR A 22 2.46 -22.01 27.60
N ASP A 23 3.21 -21.11 28.21
CA ASP A 23 2.68 -19.96 28.91
C ASP A 23 1.95 -19.12 27.86
N THR A 24 0.64 -19.35 27.68
CA THR A 24 -0.21 -18.63 26.73
C THR A 24 -0.55 -17.25 27.29
N THR A 25 0.46 -16.50 27.71
CA THR A 25 0.31 -15.08 28.01
C THR A 25 -0.10 -14.39 26.71
N GLY A 26 -1.24 -13.72 26.74
CA GLY A 26 -1.78 -13.00 25.58
C GLY A 26 -0.78 -11.99 25.03
N ILE A 27 -0.95 -11.56 23.79
CA ILE A 27 -0.07 -10.56 23.17
C ILE A 27 -0.20 -9.23 23.91
N ASP A 28 0.92 -8.70 24.40
CA ASP A 28 0.99 -7.39 25.03
C ASP A 28 2.14 -6.54 24.46
N GLY A 29 2.27 -5.31 24.95
CA GLY A 29 3.28 -4.37 24.49
C GLY A 29 4.70 -4.85 24.79
N ALA A 30 4.91 -5.51 25.93
CA ALA A 30 6.23 -6.01 26.31
C ALA A 30 6.69 -7.14 25.37
N ARG A 31 5.79 -8.05 24.98
CA ARG A 31 6.06 -9.13 24.02
C ARG A 31 6.33 -8.59 22.62
N ILE A 32 5.59 -7.56 22.17
CA ILE A 32 5.83 -6.90 20.88
C ILE A 32 7.21 -6.23 20.85
N ILE A 33 7.58 -5.49 21.89
CA ILE A 33 8.89 -4.81 21.99
C ILE A 33 10.05 -5.83 22.00
N LYS A 34 9.87 -6.95 22.71
CA LYS A 34 10.90 -7.98 22.91
C LYS A 34 10.83 -9.14 21.90
N ALA A 35 10.13 -8.99 20.77
CA ALA A 35 9.92 -10.08 19.82
C ALA A 35 11.26 -10.75 19.43
N SER A 36 11.45 -12.00 19.84
CA SER A 36 12.72 -12.77 19.80
C SER A 36 13.24 -13.08 18.39
N GLY A 37 12.47 -12.75 17.35
CA GLY A 37 12.69 -13.16 15.97
C GLY A 37 11.94 -14.45 15.62
N GLU A 38 11.60 -15.28 16.62
CA GLU A 38 10.82 -16.51 16.42
C GLU A 38 9.38 -16.20 15.98
N GLU A 39 8.87 -15.03 16.35
CA GLU A 39 7.53 -14.56 16.04
C GLU A 39 7.53 -13.20 15.35
N TRP A 40 6.41 -12.87 14.71
CA TRP A 40 6.15 -11.58 14.09
C TRP A 40 4.79 -11.08 14.54
N LEU A 41 4.80 -10.22 15.56
CA LEU A 41 3.63 -9.92 16.39
C LEU A 41 2.89 -8.63 16.00
N SER A 42 3.57 -7.73 15.28
CA SER A 42 3.02 -6.47 14.78
C SER A 42 3.30 -6.33 13.29
N TYR A 43 2.61 -5.41 12.61
CA TYR A 43 2.75 -5.20 11.16
C TYR A 43 4.22 -5.05 10.72
N GLY A 44 4.97 -4.15 11.36
CA GLY A 44 6.40 -3.95 11.12
C GLY A 44 7.34 -4.77 12.02
N ARG A 45 6.88 -5.93 12.53
CA ARG A 45 7.50 -6.77 13.57
C ARG A 45 7.45 -6.15 14.97
N THR A 46 8.07 -4.98 15.14
CA THR A 46 8.19 -4.22 16.39
C THR A 46 7.56 -2.83 16.24
N TYR A 47 7.41 -2.06 17.33
CA TYR A 47 6.79 -0.72 17.28
C TYR A 47 7.62 0.34 16.53
N ASP A 48 8.93 0.14 16.45
CA ASP A 48 9.86 0.95 15.65
C ASP A 48 9.78 0.65 14.15
N GLU A 49 9.04 -0.40 13.76
CA GLU A 49 8.70 -0.76 12.38
C GLU A 49 9.94 -1.01 11.48
N GLN A 50 11.12 -1.33 12.03
CA GLN A 50 12.34 -1.47 11.23
C GLN A 50 12.30 -2.61 10.20
N ARG A 51 11.38 -3.58 10.35
CA ARG A 51 11.30 -4.78 9.48
C ARG A 51 12.64 -5.50 9.32
N PHE A 52 13.44 -5.44 10.39
CA PHE A 52 14.64 -6.22 10.57
C PHE A 52 14.29 -7.49 11.34
N SER A 53 14.87 -8.64 11.01
CA SER A 53 14.81 -9.83 11.85
C SER A 53 16.20 -10.18 12.40
N PRO A 54 16.32 -10.53 13.70
CA PRO A 54 17.58 -10.96 14.28
C PRO A 54 17.95 -12.40 13.88
N LEU A 55 17.06 -13.13 13.21
CA LEU A 55 17.34 -14.48 12.75
C LEU A 55 18.40 -14.47 11.63
N ASP A 56 19.32 -15.42 11.70
CA ASP A 56 20.46 -15.56 10.80
C ASP A 56 20.74 -17.00 10.33
N GLN A 57 19.84 -17.95 10.64
CA GLN A 57 19.96 -19.33 10.17
C GLN A 57 20.00 -19.38 8.64
N ILE A 58 19.16 -18.58 7.98
CA ILE A 58 19.27 -18.26 6.56
C ILE A 58 20.16 -17.02 6.43
N ASN A 59 21.29 -17.18 5.74
CA ASN A 59 22.30 -16.15 5.58
C ASN A 59 22.96 -16.20 4.19
N THR A 60 23.86 -15.25 3.93
CA THR A 60 24.54 -15.13 2.63
C THR A 60 25.33 -16.37 2.21
N GLY A 61 25.73 -17.24 3.15
CA GLY A 61 26.46 -18.48 2.88
C GLY A 61 25.59 -19.66 2.45
N ASN A 62 24.30 -19.68 2.80
CA ASN A 62 23.43 -20.84 2.59
C ASN A 62 22.07 -20.51 1.93
N VAL A 63 21.75 -19.23 1.66
CA VAL A 63 20.47 -18.83 1.03
C VAL A 63 20.25 -19.48 -0.34
N GLY A 64 21.31 -19.92 -1.02
CA GLY A 64 21.20 -20.71 -2.26
C GLY A 64 20.47 -22.05 -2.09
N GLU A 65 20.36 -22.57 -0.86
CA GLU A 65 19.63 -23.80 -0.53
C GLU A 65 18.16 -23.53 -0.14
N LEU A 66 17.73 -22.27 -0.18
CA LEU A 66 16.35 -21.91 0.14
C LEU A 66 15.39 -22.50 -0.90
N GLY A 67 14.32 -23.12 -0.43
CA GLY A 67 13.30 -23.71 -1.29
C GLY A 67 11.91 -23.59 -0.69
N LEU A 68 10.89 -23.80 -1.51
CA LEU A 68 9.50 -23.72 -1.07
C LEU A 68 9.24 -24.82 -0.03
N ALA A 69 8.78 -24.43 1.15
CA ALA A 69 8.34 -25.35 2.19
C ALA A 69 6.90 -25.79 1.91
N TRP A 70 6.01 -24.80 1.75
CA TRP A 70 4.60 -24.99 1.43
C TRP A 70 4.03 -23.71 0.82
N TYR A 71 2.85 -23.80 0.22
CA TYR A 71 2.09 -22.65 -0.26
C TYR A 71 0.59 -22.86 -0.01
N ALA A 72 -0.18 -21.78 -0.04
CA ALA A 72 -1.63 -21.82 -0.05
C ALA A 72 -2.17 -20.88 -1.15
N ASP A 73 -3.07 -21.39 -1.99
CA ASP A 73 -3.81 -20.56 -2.96
C ASP A 73 -4.81 -19.65 -2.23
N LEU A 74 -4.94 -18.42 -2.71
CA LEU A 74 -5.88 -17.43 -2.16
C LEU A 74 -7.07 -17.25 -3.12
N ASP A 75 -8.18 -16.80 -2.57
CA ASP A 75 -9.52 -16.90 -3.17
C ASP A 75 -9.91 -15.74 -4.09
N THR A 76 -8.97 -14.83 -4.39
CA THR A 76 -9.25 -13.62 -5.18
C THR A 76 -8.10 -13.29 -6.13
N ALA A 77 -8.43 -12.90 -7.37
CA ALA A 77 -7.47 -12.43 -8.37
C ALA A 77 -7.28 -10.90 -8.28
N ARG A 78 -7.00 -10.40 -7.08
CA ARG A 78 -6.80 -8.97 -6.77
C ARG A 78 -5.52 -8.79 -5.95
N GLY A 79 -5.07 -7.55 -5.74
CA GLY A 79 -3.81 -7.28 -5.03
C GLY A 79 -3.74 -7.89 -3.64
N GLN A 80 -2.60 -8.51 -3.33
CA GLN A 80 -2.30 -9.04 -2.02
C GLN A 80 -1.20 -8.19 -1.38
N GLU A 81 -1.58 -7.31 -0.45
CA GLU A 81 -0.67 -6.33 0.17
C GLU A 81 -0.26 -6.69 1.61
N ALA A 82 -0.78 -7.80 2.15
CA ALA A 82 -0.66 -8.09 3.57
C ALA A 82 0.76 -8.51 4.00
N THR A 83 1.22 -7.97 5.14
CA THR A 83 2.32 -8.61 5.89
C THR A 83 1.71 -9.64 6.85
N PRO A 84 2.09 -10.93 6.78
CA PRO A 84 1.61 -11.94 7.73
C PRO A 84 2.01 -11.65 9.17
N LEU A 85 1.17 -12.07 10.12
CA LEU A 85 1.55 -12.24 11.53
C LEU A 85 1.82 -13.71 11.81
N VAL A 86 2.87 -14.02 12.57
CA VAL A 86 3.15 -15.38 13.06
C VAL A 86 3.19 -15.36 14.57
N ILE A 87 2.26 -16.11 15.18
CA ILE A 87 2.01 -16.11 16.61
C ILE A 87 1.67 -17.52 17.07
N ASP A 88 2.44 -18.05 18.02
CA ASP A 88 2.28 -19.39 18.61
C ASP A 88 2.16 -20.50 17.54
N GLY A 89 3.04 -20.47 16.54
CA GLY A 89 3.11 -21.49 15.48
C GLY A 89 2.02 -21.39 14.40
N LYS A 90 1.22 -20.33 14.41
CA LYS A 90 0.16 -20.08 13.42
C LYS A 90 0.46 -18.82 12.62
N ILE A 91 0.13 -18.83 11.34
CA ILE A 91 0.27 -17.68 10.44
C ILE A 91 -1.10 -17.13 10.08
N TYR A 92 -1.26 -15.81 10.23
CA TYR A 92 -2.51 -15.08 9.98
C TYR A 92 -2.28 -14.04 8.89
N VAL A 93 -3.17 -14.01 7.92
CA VAL A 93 -3.07 -13.10 6.77
C VAL A 93 -4.43 -12.50 6.46
N THR A 94 -4.41 -11.27 5.94
CA THR A 94 -5.57 -10.73 5.22
C THR A 94 -5.38 -10.94 3.72
N THR A 95 -6.49 -11.00 2.99
CA THR A 95 -6.51 -11.03 1.53
C THR A 95 -7.38 -9.90 0.98
N ALA A 96 -7.45 -9.76 -0.34
CA ALA A 96 -8.35 -8.81 -0.98
C ALA A 96 -9.81 -8.94 -0.48
N TRP A 97 -10.54 -7.83 -0.51
CA TRP A 97 -11.87 -7.66 0.12
C TRP A 97 -11.87 -7.81 1.65
N SER A 98 -10.71 -7.60 2.28
CA SER A 98 -10.55 -7.60 3.74
C SER A 98 -10.87 -8.94 4.42
N LYS A 99 -10.75 -10.05 3.69
CA LYS A 99 -10.93 -11.39 4.28
C LYS A 99 -9.71 -11.77 5.11
N VAL A 100 -9.86 -12.71 6.03
CA VAL A 100 -8.81 -13.21 6.91
C VAL A 100 -8.69 -14.72 6.76
N LYS A 101 -7.46 -15.23 6.76
CA LYS A 101 -7.17 -16.66 6.74
C LYS A 101 -6.09 -16.99 7.78
N ALA A 102 -6.24 -18.14 8.43
CA ALA A 102 -5.27 -18.67 9.39
C ALA A 102 -4.80 -20.07 8.97
N PHE A 103 -3.50 -20.30 9.08
CA PHE A 103 -2.87 -21.58 8.76
C PHE A 103 -1.92 -22.01 9.88
N ASP A 104 -1.68 -23.31 9.98
CA ASP A 104 -0.51 -23.82 10.68
C ASP A 104 0.75 -23.35 9.93
N ALA A 105 1.67 -22.67 10.64
CA ALA A 105 2.79 -22.00 9.99
C ALA A 105 3.88 -22.97 9.51
N THR A 106 3.86 -24.24 9.92
CA THR A 106 4.84 -25.25 9.50
C THR A 106 4.36 -26.09 8.32
N THR A 107 3.07 -26.41 8.29
CA THR A 107 2.47 -27.34 7.32
C THR A 107 1.61 -26.64 6.27
N GLY A 108 1.18 -25.41 6.51
CA GLY A 108 0.20 -24.72 5.66
C GLY A 108 -1.23 -25.25 5.79
N LYS A 109 -1.51 -26.12 6.77
CA LYS A 109 -2.86 -26.64 7.00
C LYS A 109 -3.81 -25.49 7.36
N PRO A 110 -4.94 -25.30 6.64
CA PRO A 110 -5.94 -24.29 6.99
C PRO A 110 -6.52 -24.56 8.38
N LEU A 111 -6.67 -23.50 9.17
CA LEU A 111 -7.23 -23.55 10.52
C LEU A 111 -8.65 -22.97 10.55
N TRP A 112 -8.80 -21.75 10.04
CA TRP A 112 -10.08 -21.05 9.91
C TRP A 112 -9.96 -19.92 8.88
N ASP A 113 -11.09 -19.44 8.38
CA ASP A 113 -11.21 -18.24 7.56
C ASP A 113 -12.37 -17.36 8.04
N TYR A 114 -12.28 -16.07 7.73
CA TYR A 114 -13.32 -15.08 8.02
C TYR A 114 -13.50 -14.15 6.82
N ASP A 115 -14.74 -13.99 6.39
CA ASP A 115 -15.13 -13.08 5.32
C ASP A 115 -16.07 -12.01 5.89
N PRO A 116 -15.64 -10.74 5.97
CA PRO A 116 -16.47 -9.65 6.50
C PRO A 116 -17.68 -9.32 5.61
N LYS A 117 -17.79 -9.93 4.42
CA LYS A 117 -18.88 -9.68 3.45
C LYS A 117 -18.95 -8.21 3.03
N VAL A 118 -17.81 -7.63 2.68
CA VAL A 118 -17.77 -6.29 2.07
C VAL A 118 -18.65 -6.29 0.81
N PRO A 119 -19.65 -5.40 0.70
CA PRO A 119 -20.50 -5.31 -0.48
C PRO A 119 -19.66 -4.97 -1.72
N GLY A 120 -19.93 -5.64 -2.85
CA GLY A 120 -19.16 -5.47 -4.08
C GLY A 120 -19.11 -4.02 -4.56
N GLU A 121 -20.21 -3.29 -4.44
CA GLU A 121 -20.35 -1.87 -4.81
C GLU A 121 -19.39 -0.95 -4.04
N THR A 122 -18.84 -1.40 -2.90
CA THR A 122 -17.78 -0.68 -2.17
C THR A 122 -16.54 -0.49 -3.03
N GLY A 123 -16.30 -1.35 -4.02
CA GLY A 123 -15.16 -1.27 -4.93
C GLY A 123 -15.01 0.08 -5.63
N VAL A 124 -16.12 0.77 -5.93
CA VAL A 124 -16.07 2.10 -6.58
C VAL A 124 -15.53 3.21 -5.65
N LYS A 125 -15.53 2.97 -4.32
CA LYS A 125 -14.99 3.88 -3.31
C LYS A 125 -13.49 3.67 -3.06
N ALA A 126 -12.89 2.62 -3.63
CA ALA A 126 -11.49 2.29 -3.45
C ALA A 126 -10.66 2.87 -4.61
N CYS A 127 -9.71 3.76 -4.30
CA CYS A 127 -8.88 4.41 -5.33
C CYS A 127 -7.93 3.44 -6.04
N CYS A 128 -7.55 2.37 -5.35
CA CYS A 128 -6.23 1.81 -5.51
C CYS A 128 -6.25 0.28 -5.33
N ASP A 129 -7.26 -0.40 -5.88
CA ASP A 129 -7.56 -1.83 -5.68
C ASP A 129 -8.30 -2.13 -4.34
N VAL A 130 -8.87 -3.33 -4.20
CA VAL A 130 -9.64 -3.79 -3.03
C VAL A 130 -8.77 -4.52 -2.01
N VAL A 131 -7.68 -3.85 -1.65
CA VAL A 131 -6.54 -4.42 -0.92
C VAL A 131 -6.69 -4.33 0.61
N ASN A 132 -5.85 -5.08 1.32
CA ASN A 132 -5.67 -4.97 2.76
C ASN A 132 -4.21 -5.28 3.13
N ARG A 133 -3.62 -4.48 4.03
CA ARG A 133 -2.19 -4.57 4.39
C ARG A 133 -1.89 -5.46 5.59
N GLY A 134 -2.90 -5.93 6.32
CA GLY A 134 -2.67 -6.92 7.37
C GLY A 134 -3.50 -6.71 8.62
N LEU A 135 -3.09 -7.45 9.64
CA LEU A 135 -3.74 -7.54 10.94
C LEU A 135 -2.91 -6.82 12.01
N ALA A 136 -3.56 -6.57 13.14
CA ALA A 136 -2.90 -6.32 14.42
C ALA A 136 -3.30 -7.41 15.42
N ALA A 137 -2.51 -7.63 16.47
CA ALA A 137 -2.81 -8.61 17.51
C ALA A 137 -2.67 -8.02 18.91
N TRP A 138 -3.57 -8.41 19.82
CA TRP A 138 -3.51 -8.06 21.24
C TRP A 138 -4.32 -9.05 22.08
N GLY A 139 -3.77 -9.48 23.21
CA GLY A 139 -4.32 -10.56 24.01
C GLY A 139 -4.50 -11.83 23.18
N ASN A 140 -5.75 -12.29 23.08
CA ASN A 140 -6.17 -13.42 22.25
C ASN A 140 -6.94 -12.98 20.98
N MET A 141 -6.83 -11.70 20.59
CA MET A 141 -7.61 -11.12 19.50
C MET A 141 -6.73 -10.71 18.32
N LEU A 142 -7.34 -10.74 17.14
CA LEU A 142 -6.83 -10.15 15.90
C LEU A 142 -7.73 -8.99 15.48
N PHE A 143 -7.16 -7.95 14.89
CA PHE A 143 -7.88 -6.75 14.47
C PHE A 143 -7.61 -6.45 12.99
N LEU A 144 -8.67 -6.07 12.28
CA LEU A 144 -8.60 -5.59 10.90
C LEU A 144 -9.50 -4.39 10.64
N GLY A 145 -9.07 -3.52 9.74
CA GLY A 145 -9.95 -2.56 9.08
C GLY A 145 -10.49 -3.15 7.77
N THR A 146 -11.78 -2.95 7.48
CA THR A 146 -12.42 -3.44 6.26
C THR A 146 -12.59 -2.33 5.23
N LEU A 147 -12.65 -2.72 3.95
CA LEU A 147 -12.79 -1.78 2.83
C LEU A 147 -14.04 -0.88 2.96
N ASP A 148 -15.12 -1.37 3.57
CA ASP A 148 -16.37 -0.62 3.83
C ASP A 148 -16.37 0.19 5.15
N GLY A 149 -15.21 0.34 5.79
CA GLY A 149 -15.01 1.28 6.89
C GLY A 149 -15.25 0.73 8.30
N ARG A 150 -15.38 -0.59 8.46
CA ARG A 150 -15.49 -1.22 9.78
C ARG A 150 -14.10 -1.51 10.36
N LEU A 151 -13.99 -1.42 11.68
CA LEU A 151 -12.92 -2.02 12.47
C LEU A 151 -13.51 -3.25 13.17
N ILE A 152 -12.83 -4.40 13.05
CA ILE A 152 -13.33 -5.69 13.51
C ILE A 152 -12.30 -6.35 14.41
N ALA A 153 -12.76 -6.95 15.51
CA ALA A 153 -11.98 -7.84 16.35
C ALA A 153 -12.44 -9.29 16.18
N LEU A 154 -11.48 -10.19 15.99
CA LEU A 154 -11.70 -11.63 15.86
C LEU A 154 -11.00 -12.36 17.01
N ASP A 155 -11.61 -13.44 17.49
CA ASP A 155 -10.94 -14.43 18.32
C ASP A 155 -9.85 -15.12 17.50
N ARG A 156 -8.59 -15.02 17.94
CA ARG A 156 -7.43 -15.56 17.21
C ARG A 156 -7.47 -17.08 17.05
N GLY A 157 -8.07 -17.78 18.01
CA GLY A 157 -8.16 -19.24 18.02
C GLY A 157 -9.14 -19.79 16.99
N THR A 158 -10.27 -19.10 16.80
CA THR A 158 -11.43 -19.62 16.06
C THR A 158 -11.85 -18.77 14.86
N GLY A 159 -11.34 -17.55 14.72
CA GLY A 159 -11.75 -16.60 13.66
C GLY A 159 -13.12 -15.97 13.88
N ARG A 160 -13.79 -16.24 15.00
CA ARG A 160 -15.12 -15.69 15.30
C ARG A 160 -15.05 -14.22 15.64
N GLU A 161 -15.98 -13.45 15.10
CA GLU A 161 -16.13 -12.02 15.42
C GLU A 161 -16.49 -11.83 16.89
N ILE A 162 -15.73 -10.97 17.58
CA ILE A 162 -15.98 -10.53 18.95
C ILE A 162 -16.77 -9.22 18.93
N TRP A 163 -16.35 -8.27 18.10
CA TRP A 163 -17.06 -7.02 17.85
C TRP A 163 -16.73 -6.45 16.48
N SER A 164 -17.64 -5.61 15.96
CA SER A 164 -17.47 -4.83 14.73
C SER A 164 -18.00 -3.41 14.92
N LYS A 165 -17.26 -2.41 14.43
CA LYS A 165 -17.58 -0.99 14.59
C LYS A 165 -17.37 -0.23 13.28
N VAL A 166 -18.39 0.48 12.81
CA VAL A 166 -18.23 1.43 11.71
C VAL A 166 -17.45 2.65 12.22
N THR A 167 -16.35 3.00 11.55
CA THR A 167 -15.44 4.08 11.98
C THR A 167 -15.62 5.38 11.20
N VAL A 168 -16.28 5.30 10.04
CA VAL A 168 -16.40 6.33 9.02
C VAL A 168 -17.87 6.65 8.71
N ASP A 169 -18.09 7.80 8.09
CA ASP A 169 -19.37 8.13 7.46
C ASP A 169 -19.52 7.32 6.16
N GLN A 170 -20.45 6.36 6.14
CA GLN A 170 -20.64 5.45 5.01
C GLN A 170 -21.32 6.08 3.80
N ASP A 171 -21.88 7.29 3.94
CA ASP A 171 -22.39 8.06 2.79
C ASP A 171 -21.26 8.70 1.98
N LYS A 172 -20.04 8.75 2.54
CA LYS A 172 -18.83 9.20 1.87
C LYS A 172 -18.01 8.03 1.33
N SER A 173 -17.05 8.35 0.47
CA SER A 173 -16.12 7.39 -0.13
C SER A 173 -14.91 7.12 0.77
N TYR A 174 -15.13 6.88 2.05
CA TYR A 174 -14.10 6.36 2.93
C TYR A 174 -13.89 4.86 2.68
N THR A 175 -12.64 4.42 2.83
CA THR A 175 -12.27 2.99 2.85
C THR A 175 -11.17 2.75 3.88
N ILE A 176 -10.93 1.50 4.30
CA ILE A 176 -9.77 1.13 5.12
C ILE A 176 -8.96 0.04 4.42
N THR A 177 -7.69 0.32 4.19
CA THR A 177 -6.74 -0.60 3.52
C THR A 177 -5.51 -0.92 4.39
N GLY A 178 -5.09 0.01 5.26
CA GLY A 178 -3.94 -0.16 6.16
C GLY A 178 -4.18 -1.16 7.28
N ALA A 179 -3.09 -1.73 7.80
CA ALA A 179 -3.11 -2.58 8.98
C ALA A 179 -3.24 -1.72 10.26
N PRO A 180 -4.15 -2.05 11.19
CA PRO A 180 -4.20 -1.39 12.50
C PRO A 180 -2.88 -1.59 13.28
N ARG A 181 -2.64 -0.76 14.29
CA ARG A 181 -1.65 -1.01 15.36
C ARG A 181 -2.39 -1.14 16.67
N VAL A 182 -1.93 -2.01 17.58
CA VAL A 182 -2.45 -2.04 18.96
C VAL A 182 -1.36 -1.60 19.90
N ILE A 183 -1.65 -0.61 20.75
CA ILE A 183 -0.71 -0.05 21.74
C ILE A 183 -1.46 0.04 23.06
N ASP A 184 -0.95 -0.61 24.11
CA ASP A 184 -1.55 -0.59 25.46
C ASP A 184 -3.07 -0.87 25.46
N GLY A 185 -3.51 -1.85 24.68
CA GLY A 185 -4.93 -2.20 24.55
C GLY A 185 -5.77 -1.22 23.71
N MET A 186 -5.14 -0.29 23.00
CA MET A 186 -5.80 0.63 22.07
C MET A 186 -5.53 0.25 20.62
N VAL A 187 -6.57 -0.11 19.89
CA VAL A 187 -6.52 -0.40 18.45
C VAL A 187 -6.62 0.92 17.69
N ILE A 188 -5.58 1.26 16.94
CA ILE A 188 -5.45 2.51 16.22
C ILE A 188 -5.58 2.25 14.73
N ILE A 189 -6.47 3.00 14.08
CA ILE A 189 -6.73 2.86 12.65
C ILE A 189 -7.14 4.22 12.05
N GLY A 190 -6.71 4.46 10.81
CA GLY A 190 -7.16 5.58 9.99
C GLY A 190 -8.05 5.11 8.83
N ASN A 191 -7.96 5.79 7.69
CA ASN A 191 -8.79 5.54 6.51
C ASN A 191 -8.13 6.12 5.27
N GLY A 192 -8.62 5.73 4.09
CA GLY A 192 -8.36 6.34 2.78
C GLY A 192 -9.61 7.01 2.19
N GLY A 193 -9.45 7.64 1.03
CA GLY A 193 -10.53 8.32 0.30
C GLY A 193 -10.25 9.75 -0.15
N ALA A 194 -9.01 10.25 0.00
CA ALA A 194 -8.63 11.62 -0.39
C ALA A 194 -8.89 11.89 -1.89
N GLU A 195 -8.76 10.86 -2.74
CA GLU A 195 -9.04 10.96 -4.18
C GLU A 195 -10.51 11.29 -4.46
N PHE A 196 -11.43 11.00 -3.54
CA PHE A 196 -12.87 11.22 -3.71
C PHE A 196 -13.41 12.45 -2.98
N GLY A 197 -12.73 12.92 -1.92
CA GLY A 197 -13.21 14.05 -1.14
C GLY A 197 -13.69 13.68 0.25
N VAL A 198 -12.74 13.38 1.15
CA VAL A 198 -13.03 13.05 2.54
C VAL A 198 -12.10 13.82 3.49
N ARG A 199 -12.52 13.92 4.76
CA ARG A 199 -11.73 14.57 5.81
C ARG A 199 -10.93 13.53 6.58
N GLY A 200 -9.61 13.60 6.50
CA GLY A 200 -8.73 12.61 7.11
C GLY A 200 -8.76 12.62 8.65
N PHE A 201 -8.64 11.44 9.23
CA PHE A 201 -8.48 11.26 10.67
C PHE A 201 -7.78 9.94 11.00
N VAL A 202 -7.31 9.82 12.23
CA VAL A 202 -6.92 8.58 12.90
C VAL A 202 -7.64 8.49 14.24
N ALA A 203 -8.02 7.29 14.67
CA ALA A 203 -8.73 7.10 15.93
C ALA A 203 -8.24 5.87 16.67
N ALA A 204 -8.35 5.90 18.00
CA ALA A 204 -8.11 4.76 18.87
C ALA A 204 -9.41 4.20 19.43
N TYR A 205 -9.46 2.88 19.54
CA TYR A 205 -10.57 2.12 20.07
C TYR A 205 -10.06 1.16 21.14
N ASP A 206 -10.83 0.98 22.21
CA ASP A 206 -10.56 -0.03 23.22
C ASP A 206 -10.58 -1.43 22.58
N ALA A 207 -9.50 -2.21 22.76
CA ALA A 207 -9.33 -3.50 22.11
C ALA A 207 -10.40 -4.53 22.54
N ALA A 208 -10.87 -4.46 23.78
CA ALA A 208 -11.84 -5.42 24.30
C ALA A 208 -13.28 -5.14 23.81
N THR A 209 -13.65 -3.85 23.69
CA THR A 209 -15.06 -3.44 23.50
C THR A 209 -15.32 -2.74 22.16
N GLY A 210 -14.28 -2.29 21.46
CA GLY A 210 -14.39 -1.44 20.27
C GLY A 210 -14.91 -0.03 20.57
N LYS A 211 -14.92 0.42 21.83
CA LYS A 211 -15.33 1.78 22.18
C LYS A 211 -14.29 2.79 21.69
N GLN A 212 -14.69 3.81 20.93
CA GLN A 212 -13.80 4.90 20.53
C GLN A 212 -13.30 5.64 21.78
N LEU A 213 -11.98 5.75 21.92
CA LEU A 213 -11.30 6.42 23.04
C LEU A 213 -10.97 7.86 22.68
N TRP A 214 -10.38 8.07 21.50
CA TRP A 214 -10.09 9.40 20.95
C TRP A 214 -10.12 9.36 19.42
N LYS A 215 -10.25 10.53 18.81
CA LYS A 215 -10.17 10.73 17.35
C LYS A 215 -9.40 12.02 17.07
N PHE A 216 -8.41 11.93 16.18
CA PHE A 216 -7.56 13.02 15.75
C PHE A 216 -7.83 13.31 14.26
N TYR A 217 -8.41 14.47 13.95
CA TYR A 217 -8.54 14.94 12.58
C TYR A 217 -7.22 15.55 12.10
N THR A 218 -6.86 15.33 10.84
CA THR A 218 -5.60 15.80 10.25
C THR A 218 -5.71 17.12 9.51
N VAL A 219 -6.93 17.57 9.22
CA VAL A 219 -7.20 18.85 8.56
C VAL A 219 -8.35 19.57 9.28
N PRO A 220 -8.34 20.92 9.30
CA PRO A 220 -9.41 21.69 9.92
C PRO A 220 -10.77 21.43 9.25
N ASP A 221 -11.83 21.77 9.98
CA ASP A 221 -13.19 21.94 9.45
C ASP A 221 -13.40 23.41 9.04
N ARG A 222 -14.62 23.76 8.63
CA ARG A 222 -15.02 25.14 8.40
C ARG A 222 -14.70 26.06 9.58
N PRO A 223 -14.35 27.33 9.31
CA PRO A 223 -14.12 28.33 10.35
C PRO A 223 -15.20 28.33 11.44
N GLY A 224 -14.77 28.32 12.69
CA GLY A 224 -15.65 28.28 13.87
C GLY A 224 -16.17 26.89 14.28
N ALA A 225 -15.93 25.84 13.50
CA ALA A 225 -16.28 24.46 13.86
C ALA A 225 -15.10 23.63 14.42
N ASN A 226 -13.90 24.22 14.48
CA ASN A 226 -12.71 23.56 15.03
C ASN A 226 -12.68 23.66 16.55
N GLU A 227 -12.83 22.54 17.26
CA GLU A 227 -12.75 22.49 18.73
C GLU A 227 -11.29 22.47 19.22
N ALA A 228 -10.45 21.63 18.63
CA ALA A 228 -9.08 21.44 19.08
C ALA A 228 -8.15 22.59 18.65
N GLU A 229 -7.31 23.06 19.58
CA GLU A 229 -6.41 24.20 19.36
C GLU A 229 -5.45 24.01 18.18
N TYR A 230 -4.95 22.79 17.99
CA TYR A 230 -4.06 22.49 16.86
C TYR A 230 -4.77 22.65 15.50
N LEU A 231 -6.08 22.36 15.42
CA LEU A 231 -6.86 22.59 14.19
C LEU A 231 -7.18 24.07 13.98
N LYS A 232 -7.47 24.82 15.05
CA LYS A 232 -7.63 26.29 14.96
C LYS A 232 -6.35 26.94 14.46
N ALA A 233 -5.19 26.50 14.93
CA ALA A 233 -3.90 26.96 14.44
C ALA A 233 -3.70 26.56 12.95
N ALA A 234 -3.98 25.31 12.60
CA ALA A 234 -3.86 24.83 11.23
C ALA A 234 -4.76 25.58 10.24
N GLU A 235 -5.97 25.99 10.65
CA GLU A 235 -6.95 26.73 9.84
C GLU A 235 -6.34 27.97 9.17
N THR A 236 -5.40 28.66 9.83
CA THR A 236 -4.73 29.85 9.28
C THR A 236 -3.96 29.57 7.98
N SER A 237 -3.52 28.33 7.79
CA SER A 237 -2.80 27.84 6.60
C SER A 237 -3.72 27.41 5.45
N TRP A 238 -5.05 27.53 5.62
CA TRP A 238 -6.05 27.23 4.59
C TRP A 238 -6.81 28.49 4.16
N LYS A 239 -7.35 28.43 2.94
CA LYS A 239 -8.15 29.49 2.30
C LYS A 239 -9.33 28.85 1.56
N GLY A 240 -10.40 29.62 1.34
CA GLY A 240 -11.61 29.13 0.66
C GLY A 240 -12.37 28.05 1.43
N GLU A 241 -13.19 27.27 0.72
CA GLU A 241 -14.17 26.35 1.30
C GLU A 241 -13.77 24.86 1.21
N TYR A 242 -12.54 24.55 1.60
CA TYR A 242 -11.95 23.19 1.51
C TYR A 242 -12.79 22.10 2.21
N TRP A 243 -13.52 22.45 3.27
CA TRP A 243 -14.37 21.51 4.02
C TRP A 243 -15.51 20.92 3.17
N ASN A 244 -15.97 21.61 2.12
CA ASN A 244 -17.05 21.13 1.25
C ASN A 244 -16.68 19.83 0.51
N ILE A 245 -15.39 19.56 0.35
CA ILE A 245 -14.86 18.35 -0.26
C ILE A 245 -13.91 17.59 0.70
N GLY A 246 -13.97 17.92 1.98
CA GLY A 246 -13.25 17.24 3.06
C GLY A 246 -11.79 17.65 3.26
N GLY A 247 -11.12 18.24 2.27
CA GLY A 247 -9.75 18.75 2.39
C GLY A 247 -8.65 17.68 2.29
N GLY A 248 -8.96 16.39 2.48
CA GLY A 248 -8.00 15.28 2.37
C GLY A 248 -7.31 14.95 3.71
N GLY A 249 -6.03 14.59 3.66
CA GLY A 249 -5.20 14.28 4.83
C GLY A 249 -5.45 12.90 5.43
N THR A 250 -5.91 11.94 4.63
CA THR A 250 -6.23 10.59 5.09
C THR A 250 -5.00 9.83 5.62
N VAL A 251 -5.15 9.10 6.74
CA VAL A 251 -4.09 8.31 7.39
C VAL A 251 -4.27 6.83 7.01
N TRP A 252 -3.84 6.45 5.81
CA TRP A 252 -4.24 5.17 5.22
C TRP A 252 -3.22 4.02 5.38
N ASP A 253 -2.03 4.27 5.92
CA ASP A 253 -0.97 3.25 6.05
C ASP A 253 -0.07 3.43 7.28
N ALA A 254 1.03 4.20 7.17
CA ALA A 254 2.11 4.14 8.15
C ALA A 254 1.76 4.71 9.53
N MET A 255 2.11 3.92 10.54
CA MET A 255 2.11 4.28 11.96
C MET A 255 3.33 3.65 12.63
N ALA A 256 4.00 4.37 13.53
CA ALA A 256 5.08 3.86 14.36
C ALA A 256 4.92 4.38 15.80
N TYR A 257 5.53 3.72 16.78
CA TYR A 257 5.35 4.06 18.19
C TYR A 257 6.67 4.00 18.97
N ASP A 258 6.92 5.02 19.79
CA ASP A 258 7.99 5.02 20.78
C ASP A 258 7.39 4.88 22.20
N PRO A 259 7.54 3.70 22.85
CA PRO A 259 7.06 3.48 24.20
C PRO A 259 7.70 4.37 25.27
N GLU A 260 8.96 4.77 25.10
CA GLU A 260 9.67 5.61 26.06
C GLU A 260 9.12 7.04 26.07
N LEU A 261 8.72 7.52 24.89
CA LEU A 261 8.18 8.87 24.72
C LEU A 261 6.65 8.91 24.84
N GLY A 262 5.97 7.76 24.74
CA GLY A 262 4.51 7.69 24.67
C GLY A 262 3.93 8.34 23.42
N LEU A 263 4.72 8.42 22.34
CA LEU A 263 4.38 9.10 21.09
C LEU A 263 4.06 8.09 19.99
N LEU A 264 2.85 8.21 19.45
CA LEU A 264 2.43 7.61 18.18
C LEU A 264 2.80 8.58 17.05
N TYR A 265 3.48 8.08 16.03
CA TYR A 265 3.78 8.82 14.81
C TYR A 265 2.87 8.32 13.70
N VAL A 266 2.17 9.24 13.04
CA VAL A 266 1.30 8.92 11.90
C VAL A 266 1.72 9.69 10.66
N GLY A 267 1.61 9.03 9.52
CA GLY A 267 1.79 9.65 8.22
C GLY A 267 0.48 10.21 7.66
N VAL A 268 0.47 11.46 7.22
CA VAL A 268 -0.73 12.16 6.71
C VAL A 268 -0.71 12.24 5.19
N GLY A 269 -1.86 11.94 4.57
CA GLY A 269 -2.02 11.89 3.13
C GLY A 269 -2.04 13.24 2.40
N ASN A 270 -2.33 13.16 1.11
CA ASN A 270 -2.56 14.25 0.18
C ASN A 270 -3.90 14.97 0.45
N GLY A 271 -4.05 16.14 -0.14
CA GLY A 271 -5.22 17.00 -0.10
C GLY A 271 -6.30 16.58 -1.08
N SER A 272 -7.53 17.02 -0.78
CA SER A 272 -8.68 16.83 -1.64
C SER A 272 -9.35 18.16 -1.97
N PRO A 273 -9.50 18.52 -3.26
CA PRO A 273 -8.86 17.88 -4.41
C PRO A 273 -7.32 17.99 -4.35
N TRP A 274 -6.61 17.26 -5.22
CA TRP A 274 -5.16 17.41 -5.35
C TRP A 274 -4.79 18.83 -5.75
N ASN A 275 -5.49 19.41 -6.73
CA ASN A 275 -5.21 20.76 -7.23
C ASN A 275 -5.47 21.84 -6.16
N GLN A 276 -4.40 22.48 -5.66
CA GLN A 276 -4.50 23.51 -4.62
C GLN A 276 -5.35 24.71 -5.04
N ALA A 277 -5.41 25.05 -6.33
CA ALA A 277 -6.20 26.18 -6.81
C ALA A 277 -7.70 26.01 -6.55
N TYR A 278 -8.19 24.77 -6.50
CA TYR A 278 -9.57 24.45 -6.12
C TYR A 278 -9.72 24.15 -4.63
N ARG A 279 -8.73 23.49 -4.02
CA ARG A 279 -8.76 23.12 -2.60
C ARG A 279 -8.62 24.33 -1.68
N SER A 280 -7.63 25.18 -1.94
CA SER A 280 -7.27 26.32 -1.10
C SER A 280 -6.89 27.52 -1.98
N PRO A 281 -7.89 28.18 -2.61
CA PRO A 281 -7.64 29.36 -3.45
C PRO A 281 -6.91 30.44 -2.66
N GLY A 282 -5.75 30.91 -3.15
CA GLY A 282 -4.86 31.81 -2.41
C GLY A 282 -3.70 31.11 -1.70
N GLY A 283 -3.60 29.79 -1.82
CA GLY A 283 -2.46 29.00 -1.36
C GLY A 283 -2.50 28.65 0.12
N GLY A 284 -1.34 28.71 0.77
CA GLY A 284 -1.12 28.27 2.15
C GLY A 284 -0.48 26.89 2.23
N ASP A 285 0.03 26.55 3.41
CA ASP A 285 0.69 25.26 3.65
C ASP A 285 -0.32 24.09 3.74
N ASN A 286 -1.59 24.38 4.01
CA ASN A 286 -2.66 23.40 4.19
C ASN A 286 -2.33 22.31 5.23
N LEU A 287 -2.02 22.73 6.46
CA LEU A 287 -1.70 21.80 7.54
C LEU A 287 -2.90 20.89 7.91
N TYR A 288 -2.73 19.60 8.14
CA TYR A 288 -1.47 18.84 8.21
C TYR A 288 -1.25 17.92 7.00
N LEU A 289 -1.68 18.31 5.80
CA LEU A 289 -1.43 17.52 4.58
C LEU A 289 0.06 17.19 4.43
N SER A 290 0.35 16.00 3.89
CA SER A 290 1.72 15.55 3.61
C SER A 290 2.68 15.77 4.78
N SER A 291 2.28 15.31 5.97
CA SER A 291 3.02 15.54 7.21
C SER A 291 3.27 14.24 7.99
N ILE A 292 4.36 14.23 8.74
CA ILE A 292 4.53 13.35 9.90
C ILE A 292 3.93 14.08 11.09
N VAL A 293 3.02 13.45 11.82
CA VAL A 293 2.41 14.02 13.03
C VAL A 293 2.66 13.10 14.21
N ALA A 294 3.17 13.65 15.31
CA ALA A 294 3.31 12.96 16.58
C ALA A 294 2.11 13.26 17.49
N ILE A 295 1.56 12.21 18.08
CA ILE A 295 0.36 12.22 18.91
C ILE A 295 0.68 11.50 20.23
N LYS A 296 0.28 12.06 21.36
CA LYS A 296 0.34 11.35 22.64
C LYS A 296 -0.66 10.19 22.62
N VAL A 297 -0.17 8.95 22.61
CA VAL A 297 -1.00 7.78 22.31
C VAL A 297 -2.18 7.59 23.28
N LYS A 298 -2.00 7.96 24.56
CA LYS A 298 -3.02 7.78 25.59
C LYS A 298 -4.21 8.74 25.46
N THR A 299 -3.99 9.93 24.92
CA THR A 299 -5.00 11.01 24.92
C THR A 299 -5.44 11.43 23.52
N GLY A 300 -4.66 11.11 22.49
CA GLY A 300 -4.89 11.62 21.14
C GLY A 300 -4.47 13.08 20.96
N GLU A 301 -3.76 13.67 21.93
CA GLU A 301 -3.30 15.05 21.85
C GLU A 301 -2.15 15.21 20.85
N TYR A 302 -2.21 16.28 20.06
CA TYR A 302 -1.10 16.75 19.22
C TYR A 302 0.17 17.00 20.06
N ALA A 303 1.33 16.52 19.59
CA ALA A 303 2.63 16.83 20.17
C ALA A 303 3.46 17.74 19.24
N TRP A 304 3.76 17.27 18.03
CA TRP A 304 4.51 18.02 17.02
C TRP A 304 4.17 17.52 15.62
N HIS A 305 4.58 18.25 14.58
CA HIS A 305 4.54 17.76 13.19
C HIS A 305 5.76 18.23 12.39
N TYR A 306 6.04 17.52 11.30
CA TYR A 306 6.94 17.96 10.23
C TYR A 306 6.25 17.75 8.88
N GLN A 307 6.08 18.83 8.11
CA GLN A 307 5.41 18.78 6.81
C GLN A 307 6.42 18.56 5.68
N THR A 308 6.34 17.41 5.01
CA THR A 308 7.27 17.02 3.94
C THR A 308 7.00 17.75 2.64
N THR A 309 5.74 18.09 2.36
CA THR A 309 5.31 18.79 1.14
C THR A 309 4.27 19.89 1.46
N PRO A 310 4.70 21.10 1.82
CA PRO A 310 3.79 22.21 2.06
C PRO A 310 2.95 22.59 0.84
N GLY A 311 1.65 22.80 1.04
CA GLY A 311 0.74 23.17 -0.04
C GLY A 311 0.70 22.16 -1.19
N GLU A 312 0.85 20.86 -0.89
CA GLU A 312 1.01 19.80 -1.89
C GLU A 312 -0.09 19.85 -2.96
N THR A 313 0.26 19.59 -4.22
CA THR A 313 -0.70 19.57 -5.33
C THR A 313 -0.51 18.39 -6.29
N TRP A 314 0.21 17.37 -5.84
CA TRP A 314 0.75 16.30 -6.70
C TRP A 314 0.43 14.90 -6.16
N ASP A 315 -0.57 14.78 -5.28
CA ASP A 315 -0.85 13.52 -4.58
C ASP A 315 0.39 13.03 -3.78
N TYR A 316 1.13 13.96 -3.18
CA TYR A 316 2.27 13.61 -2.35
C TYR A 316 1.81 13.37 -0.93
N THR A 317 1.50 12.12 -0.64
CA THR A 317 1.28 11.64 0.73
C THR A 317 2.58 11.59 1.53
N ALA A 318 2.47 11.64 2.85
CA ALA A 318 3.51 11.24 3.81
C ALA A 318 3.07 10.03 4.65
N THR A 319 2.24 9.17 4.07
CA THR A 319 1.69 7.93 4.67
C THR A 319 2.60 6.73 4.46
N GLN A 320 3.75 6.92 3.81
CA GLN A 320 4.74 5.88 3.56
C GLN A 320 5.38 5.44 4.87
N HIS A 321 5.88 4.21 4.86
CA HIS A 321 6.50 3.55 6.00
C HIS A 321 7.39 4.49 6.84
N ILE A 322 7.15 4.52 8.16
CA ILE A 322 7.90 5.30 9.15
C ILE A 322 8.71 4.31 9.98
N MET A 323 10.03 4.50 10.06
CA MET A 323 10.90 3.67 10.91
C MET A 323 11.55 4.53 11.99
N LEU A 324 11.64 3.99 13.21
CA LEU A 324 12.34 4.63 14.33
C LEU A 324 13.71 3.98 14.51
N ALA A 325 14.75 4.78 14.70
CA ALA A 325 16.10 4.27 14.93
C ALA A 325 16.91 5.24 15.78
N ASP A 326 17.98 4.74 16.40
CA ASP A 326 18.97 5.57 17.06
C ASP A 326 20.21 5.62 16.16
N LEU A 327 20.59 6.83 15.70
CA LEU A 327 21.68 7.04 14.76
C LEU A 327 22.77 7.92 15.35
N GLU A 328 24.03 7.61 15.05
CA GLU A 328 25.16 8.48 15.34
C GLU A 328 25.25 9.62 14.32
N ILE A 329 24.90 10.85 14.73
CA ILE A 329 24.88 12.04 13.87
C ILE A 329 25.65 13.16 14.56
N GLY A 330 26.71 13.66 13.91
CA GLY A 330 27.54 14.72 14.48
C GLY A 330 28.24 14.32 15.79
N GLY A 331 28.59 13.04 15.94
CA GLY A 331 29.24 12.51 17.15
C GLY A 331 28.32 12.35 18.35
N LYS A 332 26.99 12.39 18.15
CA LYS A 332 25.98 12.14 19.19
C LYS A 332 24.97 11.11 18.69
N THR A 333 24.54 10.23 19.59
CA THR A 333 23.37 9.37 19.35
C THR A 333 22.11 10.24 19.33
N ARG A 334 21.35 10.18 18.23
CA ARG A 334 20.08 10.88 18.04
C ARG A 334 18.96 9.86 17.90
N LYS A 335 17.87 10.09 18.63
CA LYS A 335 16.62 9.36 18.50
C LYS A 335 15.87 9.88 17.27
N VAL A 336 15.95 9.17 16.15
CA VAL A 336 15.39 9.63 14.87
C VAL A 336 14.15 8.85 14.43
N LEU A 337 13.39 9.50 13.56
CA LEU A 337 12.38 8.95 12.69
C LEU A 337 12.87 9.11 11.24
N MET A 338 12.73 8.05 10.45
CA MET A 338 13.12 8.01 9.03
C MET A 338 11.90 7.77 8.14
N GLN A 339 11.78 8.51 7.04
CA GLN A 339 10.71 8.31 6.06
C GLN A 339 11.17 8.60 4.63
N ALA A 340 10.72 7.77 3.68
CA ALA A 340 10.84 7.98 2.23
C ALA A 340 9.43 8.16 1.62
N PRO A 341 8.79 9.34 1.73
CA PRO A 341 7.46 9.60 1.16
C PRO A 341 7.45 9.66 -0.38
N LYS A 342 6.25 9.76 -0.95
CA LYS A 342 6.04 9.84 -2.40
C LYS A 342 6.88 10.92 -3.10
N ASN A 343 7.18 12.01 -2.42
CA ASN A 343 7.81 13.19 -3.02
C ASN A 343 9.28 12.99 -3.45
N GLY A 344 9.91 11.87 -3.08
CA GLY A 344 11.27 11.50 -3.53
C GLY A 344 12.42 11.98 -2.66
N PHE A 345 12.15 12.59 -1.51
CA PHE A 345 13.15 12.92 -0.49
C PHE A 345 13.15 11.90 0.65
N PHE A 346 14.33 11.58 1.17
CA PHE A 346 14.50 10.75 2.36
C PHE A 346 14.72 11.66 3.55
N TYR A 347 13.85 11.60 4.55
CA TYR A 347 13.88 12.48 5.71
C TYR A 347 14.42 11.77 6.93
N VAL A 348 15.28 12.46 7.68
CA VAL A 348 15.68 12.11 9.05
C VAL A 348 15.22 13.24 9.95
N ILE A 349 14.35 12.92 10.91
CA ILE A 349 13.70 13.86 11.82
C ILE A 349 13.99 13.43 13.25
N ASP A 350 14.22 14.36 14.17
CA ASP A 350 14.30 14.03 15.59
C ASP A 350 12.92 13.60 16.09
N ARG A 351 12.77 12.34 16.51
CA ARG A 351 11.45 11.82 16.88
C ARG A 351 10.94 12.34 18.23
N THR A 352 11.79 13.01 19.01
CA THR A 352 11.41 13.59 20.29
C THR A 352 10.75 14.96 20.11
N THR A 353 11.22 15.76 19.15
CA THR A 353 10.80 17.16 18.97
C THR A 353 10.16 17.48 17.62
N GLY A 354 10.33 16.63 16.61
CA GLY A 354 9.96 16.93 15.23
C GLY A 354 10.96 17.81 14.49
N GLU A 355 12.13 18.07 15.09
CA GLU A 355 13.18 18.90 14.48
C GLU A 355 13.75 18.22 13.23
N PHE A 356 13.84 18.99 12.14
CA PHE A 356 14.51 18.56 10.92
C PHE A 356 16.00 18.32 11.17
N ILE A 357 16.51 17.14 10.78
CA ILE A 357 17.94 16.83 10.86
C ILE A 357 18.58 16.89 9.47
N SER A 358 18.03 16.14 8.52
CA SER A 358 18.52 16.13 7.14
C SER A 358 17.49 15.57 6.17
N ALA A 359 17.63 15.97 4.91
CA ALA A 359 16.94 15.32 3.81
C ALA A 359 17.66 15.52 2.48
N ASN A 360 17.63 14.49 1.65
CA ASN A 360 18.13 14.50 0.28
C ASN A 360 17.27 13.61 -0.62
N ASN A 361 17.25 13.87 -1.93
CA ASN A 361 16.44 13.09 -2.84
C ASN A 361 17.06 11.71 -3.10
N PHE A 362 16.29 10.63 -2.90
CA PHE A 362 16.75 9.25 -3.13
C PHE A 362 16.48 8.77 -4.57
N VAL A 363 15.69 9.53 -5.33
CA VAL A 363 15.53 9.39 -6.79
C VAL A 363 15.58 10.76 -7.46
N PRO A 364 15.73 10.86 -8.79
CA PRO A 364 15.57 12.13 -9.50
C PRO A 364 14.17 12.72 -9.31
N VAL A 365 14.10 14.00 -8.92
CA VAL A 365 12.86 14.76 -8.74
C VAL A 365 12.94 16.07 -9.52
N ASN A 366 11.80 16.63 -9.93
CA ASN A 366 11.76 17.92 -10.63
C ASN A 366 10.72 18.92 -10.11
N TRP A 367 9.94 18.55 -9.09
CA TRP A 367 9.01 19.44 -8.41
C TRP A 367 9.71 20.39 -7.43
N ALA A 368 10.90 20.01 -6.96
CA ALA A 368 11.78 20.80 -6.12
C ALA A 368 13.24 20.58 -6.55
N THR A 369 14.10 21.55 -6.28
CA THR A 369 15.55 21.46 -6.57
C THR A 369 16.36 20.94 -5.38
N GLY A 370 15.75 20.84 -4.20
CA GLY A 370 16.35 20.33 -2.97
C GLY A 370 15.51 20.66 -1.74
N ILE A 371 16.03 20.32 -0.56
CA ILE A 371 15.52 20.78 0.73
C ILE A 371 16.49 21.83 1.27
N ASP A 372 15.97 22.98 1.68
CA ASP A 372 16.75 23.96 2.43
C ASP A 372 17.09 23.38 3.80
N GLN A 373 18.38 23.07 4.00
CA GLN A 373 18.85 22.39 5.20
C GLN A 373 18.75 23.24 6.47
N LYS A 374 18.48 24.56 6.36
CA LYS A 374 18.26 25.42 7.52
C LYS A 374 16.82 25.42 7.98
N THR A 375 15.88 25.45 7.03
CA THR A 375 14.45 25.54 7.34
C THR A 375 13.74 24.19 7.31
N GLY A 376 14.38 23.18 6.71
CA GLY A 376 13.76 21.88 6.44
C GLY A 376 12.67 21.93 5.37
N ARG A 377 12.52 23.04 4.63
CA ARG A 377 11.46 23.20 3.63
C ARG A 377 11.96 22.89 2.20
N PRO A 378 11.11 22.33 1.33
CA PRO A 378 11.44 22.15 -0.07
C PRO A 378 11.68 23.47 -0.80
N ILE A 379 12.70 23.49 -1.67
CA ILE A 379 12.93 24.58 -2.62
C ILE A 379 12.15 24.23 -3.89
N GLU A 380 10.88 24.62 -3.94
CA GLU A 380 9.97 24.28 -5.04
C GLU A 380 10.46 24.83 -6.39
N ASN A 381 10.27 24.03 -7.44
CA ASN A 381 10.35 24.47 -8.82
C ASN A 381 9.01 25.13 -9.20
N PRO A 382 8.96 26.45 -9.45
CA PRO A 382 7.70 27.15 -9.75
C PRO A 382 7.00 26.60 -11.00
N ALA A 383 7.74 26.01 -11.95
CA ALA A 383 7.15 25.43 -13.16
C ALA A 383 6.29 24.19 -12.88
N ALA A 384 6.57 23.46 -11.80
CA ALA A 384 5.80 22.27 -11.41
C ALA A 384 4.45 22.61 -10.75
N ARG A 385 4.22 23.88 -10.42
CA ARG A 385 2.97 24.39 -9.81
C ARG A 385 1.93 24.68 -10.88
N VAL A 386 1.42 23.63 -11.51
CA VAL A 386 0.41 23.74 -12.58
C VAL A 386 -0.89 24.41 -12.09
N ASP A 387 -1.16 24.31 -10.79
CA ASP A 387 -2.22 25.00 -10.06
C ASP A 387 -2.08 26.53 -10.13
N LYS A 388 -0.85 27.05 -10.24
CA LYS A 388 -0.56 28.49 -10.33
C LYS A 388 -0.27 28.93 -11.76
N THR A 389 0.47 28.12 -12.52
CA THR A 389 0.90 28.49 -13.88
C THR A 389 -0.20 28.31 -14.92
N GLY A 390 -1.18 27.43 -14.65
CA GLY A 390 -2.21 27.03 -15.62
C GLY A 390 -1.66 26.23 -16.80
N LYS A 391 -0.38 25.83 -16.78
CA LYS A 391 0.31 25.15 -17.89
C LYS A 391 0.61 23.70 -17.51
N PRO A 392 0.46 22.74 -18.45
CA PRO A 392 0.89 21.37 -18.22
C PRO A 392 2.36 21.25 -17.82
N PHE A 393 2.65 20.32 -16.91
CA PHE A 393 4.03 19.97 -16.53
C PHE A 393 4.14 18.48 -16.22
N ILE A 394 5.18 17.82 -16.72
CA ILE A 394 5.48 16.42 -16.40
C ILE A 394 6.30 16.40 -15.11
N VAL A 395 5.68 15.97 -14.02
CA VAL A 395 6.30 15.94 -12.69
C VAL A 395 6.82 14.53 -12.39
N SER A 396 8.05 14.45 -11.86
CA SER A 396 8.65 13.27 -11.23
C SER A 396 8.77 13.54 -9.72
N PRO A 397 8.26 12.64 -8.84
CA PRO A 397 7.86 11.25 -9.13
C PRO A 397 6.42 11.00 -9.62
N GLY A 398 5.53 12.00 -9.58
CA GLY A 398 4.10 11.81 -9.90
C GLY A 398 3.29 11.14 -8.77
N PRO A 399 2.00 10.83 -8.98
CA PRO A 399 1.06 10.46 -7.91
C PRO A 399 1.35 9.08 -7.30
N LEU A 400 1.98 8.18 -8.07
CA LEU A 400 2.42 6.88 -7.54
C LEU A 400 3.71 6.99 -6.71
N GLY A 401 4.37 8.15 -6.72
CA GLY A 401 5.48 8.50 -5.85
C GLY A 401 6.80 7.82 -6.19
N ALA A 402 7.88 8.31 -5.59
CA ALA A 402 9.20 7.67 -5.65
C ALA A 402 9.26 6.38 -4.80
N HIS A 403 8.46 6.34 -3.75
CA HIS A 403 8.23 5.22 -2.87
C HIS A 403 6.77 5.34 -2.40
N ASN A 404 6.06 4.21 -2.37
CA ASN A 404 4.64 4.15 -2.03
C ASN A 404 4.47 3.30 -0.75
N TRP A 405 3.36 2.61 -0.59
CA TRP A 405 3.05 1.82 0.60
C TRP A 405 3.99 0.61 0.83
N HIS A 406 4.66 0.13 -0.22
CA HIS A 406 5.57 -1.03 -0.17
C HIS A 406 6.62 -0.85 0.95
N PRO A 407 6.62 -1.64 2.02
CA PRO A 407 7.45 -1.33 3.18
C PRO A 407 8.96 -1.37 2.89
N MET A 408 9.69 -0.34 3.35
CA MET A 408 11.16 -0.34 3.49
C MET A 408 11.63 -1.15 4.71
N ALA A 409 12.93 -1.43 4.83
CA ALA A 409 13.53 -2.08 6.00
C ALA A 409 14.87 -1.43 6.39
N TYR A 410 15.23 -1.45 7.67
CA TYR A 410 16.48 -0.92 8.19
C TYR A 410 17.38 -2.01 8.76
N ASP A 411 18.66 -2.01 8.41
CA ASP A 411 19.69 -2.85 9.03
C ASP A 411 20.69 -1.95 9.78
N ALA A 412 20.64 -1.99 11.11
CA ALA A 412 21.52 -1.22 11.98
C ALA A 412 23.00 -1.61 11.87
N LYS A 413 23.31 -2.87 11.53
CA LYS A 413 24.68 -3.36 11.35
C LYS A 413 25.29 -2.77 10.08
N GLN A 414 24.52 -2.75 8.99
CA GLN A 414 24.95 -2.13 7.73
C GLN A 414 24.82 -0.61 7.74
N LYS A 415 24.00 -0.07 8.66
CA LYS A 415 23.57 1.34 8.70
C LYS A 415 22.87 1.75 7.41
N LEU A 416 22.02 0.88 6.88
CA LEU A 416 21.36 1.04 5.60
C LEU A 416 19.86 0.90 5.72
N VAL A 417 19.13 1.74 4.99
CA VAL A 417 17.71 1.58 4.72
C VAL A 417 17.53 1.06 3.29
N PHE A 418 16.80 -0.03 3.14
CA PHE A 418 16.48 -0.62 1.85
C PHE A 418 15.11 -0.14 1.38
N ILE A 419 15.06 0.57 0.25
CA ILE A 419 13.88 1.29 -0.23
C ILE A 419 13.40 0.65 -1.55
N PRO A 420 12.17 0.12 -1.61
CA PRO A 420 11.52 -0.23 -2.87
C PRO A 420 11.09 1.05 -3.60
N ALA A 421 12.03 1.61 -4.36
CA ALA A 421 11.85 2.87 -5.04
C ALA A 421 11.44 2.69 -6.51
N GLN A 422 10.90 3.75 -7.08
CA GLN A 422 10.50 3.81 -8.47
C GLN A 422 10.79 5.20 -9.05
N ILE A 423 11.14 5.21 -10.32
CA ILE A 423 11.38 6.41 -11.11
C ILE A 423 10.24 6.47 -12.10
N THR A 424 9.24 7.29 -11.79
CA THR A 424 8.01 7.46 -12.56
C THR A 424 7.75 8.95 -12.78
N SER A 425 7.01 9.29 -13.82
CA SER A 425 6.61 10.66 -14.10
C SER A 425 5.13 10.70 -14.48
N TYR A 426 4.48 11.84 -14.22
CA TYR A 426 3.07 12.04 -14.54
C TYR A 426 2.82 13.44 -15.11
N PRO A 427 2.12 13.56 -16.25
CA PRO A 427 1.67 14.85 -16.77
C PRO A 427 0.53 15.41 -15.91
N TYR A 428 0.81 16.52 -15.23
CA TYR A 428 -0.22 17.28 -14.52
C TYR A 428 -0.79 18.34 -15.46
N ILE A 429 -2.09 18.23 -15.76
CA ILE A 429 -2.84 19.17 -16.59
C ILE A 429 -3.98 19.73 -15.72
N PRO A 430 -4.02 21.04 -15.46
CA PRO A 430 -5.07 21.62 -14.63
C PRO A 430 -6.41 21.56 -15.38
N ALA A 431 -7.45 21.02 -14.75
CA ALA A 431 -8.78 21.00 -15.34
C ALA A 431 -9.42 22.39 -15.28
N ALA A 432 -9.87 22.92 -16.41
CA ALA A 432 -10.59 24.19 -16.47
C ALA A 432 -12.04 24.03 -15.99
N GLY A 433 -12.50 24.92 -15.10
CA GLY A 433 -13.90 24.93 -14.64
C GLY A 433 -14.32 23.65 -13.89
N TRP A 434 -13.37 22.97 -13.24
CA TRP A 434 -13.60 21.69 -12.58
C TRP A 434 -14.63 21.81 -11.44
N LYS A 435 -15.46 20.78 -11.29
CA LYS A 435 -16.43 20.65 -10.21
C LYS A 435 -16.38 19.23 -9.62
N PRO A 436 -16.63 19.08 -8.30
CA PRO A 436 -16.72 17.76 -7.70
C PRO A 436 -17.92 16.97 -8.24
N SER A 437 -17.77 15.65 -8.29
CA SER A 437 -18.85 14.70 -8.60
C SER A 437 -19.09 13.78 -7.41
N LYS A 438 -20.30 13.21 -7.34
CA LYS A 438 -20.69 12.24 -6.31
C LYS A 438 -20.03 10.86 -6.50
N ILE A 439 -19.62 10.55 -7.73
CA ILE A 439 -18.97 9.28 -8.09
C ILE A 439 -17.69 9.61 -8.87
N GLY A 440 -16.65 8.83 -8.64
CA GLY A 440 -15.35 8.98 -9.32
C GLY A 440 -14.39 9.94 -8.62
N PHE A 441 -13.17 10.00 -9.15
CA PHE A 441 -12.07 10.78 -8.56
C PHE A 441 -12.36 12.28 -8.64
N ASN A 442 -12.10 13.00 -7.56
CA ASN A 442 -12.23 14.44 -7.41
C ASN A 442 -10.86 15.12 -7.27
N VAL A 443 -9.98 14.95 -8.25
CA VAL A 443 -8.57 15.38 -8.15
C VAL A 443 -8.28 16.79 -8.68
N GLY A 444 -9.20 17.42 -9.42
CA GLY A 444 -8.99 18.77 -9.98
C GLY A 444 -7.96 18.84 -11.12
N MET A 445 -7.68 17.71 -11.77
CA MET A 445 -6.79 17.57 -12.93
C MET A 445 -7.57 17.03 -14.13
N ASP A 446 -7.12 17.37 -15.34
CA ASP A 446 -7.66 16.85 -16.60
C ASP A 446 -6.99 15.51 -16.93
N THR A 447 -7.65 14.43 -16.56
CA THR A 447 -7.17 13.06 -16.75
C THR A 447 -7.38 12.55 -18.17
N ALA A 448 -8.26 13.17 -18.95
CA ALA A 448 -8.54 12.74 -20.31
C ALA A 448 -7.46 13.21 -21.28
N ASN A 449 -7.00 14.46 -21.16
CA ASN A 449 -5.88 14.98 -21.93
C ASN A 449 -4.52 14.43 -21.48
N ASN A 450 -4.49 13.69 -20.37
CA ASN A 450 -3.33 12.92 -19.92
C ASN A 450 -3.20 11.53 -20.60
N ALA A 451 -4.24 11.08 -21.31
CA ALA A 451 -4.30 9.73 -21.84
C ALA A 451 -3.13 9.42 -22.79
N MET A 452 -2.42 8.32 -22.55
CA MET A 452 -1.28 7.91 -23.37
C MET A 452 -1.72 7.68 -24.83
N PRO A 453 -1.15 8.39 -25.80
CA PRO A 453 -1.54 8.25 -27.20
C PRO A 453 -1.22 6.85 -27.74
N ALA A 454 -1.94 6.45 -28.78
CA ALA A 454 -1.62 5.24 -29.54
C ALA A 454 -0.47 5.52 -30.52
N ASP A 455 0.70 5.79 -29.95
CA ASP A 455 1.94 6.03 -30.69
C ASP A 455 3.09 5.21 -30.09
N ASN A 456 3.75 4.39 -30.91
CA ASN A 456 4.81 3.51 -30.44
C ASN A 456 6.04 4.28 -29.94
N ALA A 457 6.42 5.39 -30.58
CA ALA A 457 7.59 6.14 -30.17
C ALA A 457 7.37 6.81 -28.80
N VAL A 458 6.20 7.41 -28.59
CA VAL A 458 5.81 8.00 -27.30
C VAL A 458 5.74 6.94 -26.20
N ARG A 459 5.07 5.82 -26.46
CA ARG A 459 4.94 4.71 -25.48
C ARG A 459 6.29 4.13 -25.10
N GLU A 460 7.17 3.87 -26.06
CA GLU A 460 8.51 3.32 -25.77
C GLU A 460 9.41 4.34 -25.05
N ALA A 461 9.29 5.64 -25.37
CA ALA A 461 9.99 6.69 -24.63
C ALA A 461 9.53 6.77 -23.17
N ALA A 462 8.22 6.71 -22.92
CA ALA A 462 7.64 6.72 -21.59
C ALA A 462 8.06 5.48 -20.78
N LYS A 463 8.06 4.29 -21.41
CA LYS A 463 8.57 3.06 -20.79
C LYS A 463 10.04 3.17 -20.41
N LYS A 464 10.88 3.69 -21.31
CA LYS A 464 12.32 3.88 -21.05
C LYS A 464 12.59 4.86 -19.90
N ALA A 465 11.73 5.84 -19.72
CA ALA A 465 11.79 6.81 -18.62
C ALA A 465 11.29 6.25 -17.28
N THR A 466 10.64 5.08 -17.28
CA THR A 466 10.01 4.47 -16.12
C THR A 466 10.86 3.31 -15.61
N LYS A 467 11.17 3.27 -14.31
CA LYS A 467 12.00 2.20 -13.71
C LYS A 467 11.54 1.84 -12.31
N GLY A 468 11.71 0.58 -11.93
CA GLY A 468 11.77 0.16 -10.53
C GLY A 468 13.22 0.00 -10.08
N VAL A 469 13.52 0.36 -8.84
CA VAL A 469 14.85 0.21 -8.26
C VAL A 469 14.75 -0.18 -6.79
N LEU A 470 15.58 -1.12 -6.35
CA LEU A 470 15.86 -1.33 -4.93
C LEU A 470 17.09 -0.50 -4.57
N ILE A 471 16.94 0.42 -3.62
CA ILE A 471 18.01 1.33 -3.20
C ILE A 471 18.44 0.95 -1.79
N ALA A 472 19.75 0.82 -1.55
CA ALA A 472 20.30 0.90 -0.21
C ALA A 472 20.78 2.31 0.08
N TRP A 473 20.09 2.96 1.00
CA TRP A 473 20.29 4.34 1.39
C TRP A 473 21.00 4.43 2.73
N ASP A 474 22.06 5.23 2.80
CA ASP A 474 22.71 5.59 4.06
C ASP A 474 22.00 6.82 4.66
N PRO A 475 21.23 6.68 5.76
CA PRO A 475 20.44 7.78 6.30
C PRO A 475 21.29 8.88 6.93
N VAL A 476 22.51 8.57 7.38
CA VAL A 476 23.43 9.55 7.98
C VAL A 476 24.17 10.30 6.89
N ALA A 477 24.71 9.59 5.90
CA ALA A 477 25.43 10.19 4.78
C ALA A 477 24.50 10.78 3.70
N GLN A 478 23.19 10.53 3.79
CA GLN A 478 22.17 11.02 2.85
C GLN A 478 22.50 10.70 1.39
N LYS A 479 22.94 9.46 1.14
CA LYS A 479 23.35 9.00 -0.18
C LYS A 479 23.09 7.51 -0.38
N GLU A 480 22.91 7.15 -1.65
CA GLU A 480 22.87 5.77 -2.08
C GLU A 480 24.23 5.09 -1.90
N ARG A 481 24.20 3.85 -1.40
CA ARG A 481 25.37 2.97 -1.30
C ARG A 481 25.42 1.95 -2.42
N TRP A 482 24.27 1.42 -2.83
CA TRP A 482 24.10 0.60 -4.01
C TRP A 482 22.65 0.65 -4.50
N ARG A 483 22.43 0.25 -5.75
CA ARG A 483 21.10 0.02 -6.33
C ARG A 483 21.02 -1.28 -7.10
N VAL A 484 19.83 -1.86 -7.16
CA VAL A 484 19.43 -2.91 -8.11
C VAL A 484 18.37 -2.33 -9.03
N THR A 485 18.55 -2.44 -10.34
CA THR A 485 17.52 -2.05 -11.32
C THR A 485 16.59 -3.22 -11.59
N LEU A 486 15.29 -2.96 -11.58
CA LEU A 486 14.23 -3.94 -11.75
C LEU A 486 13.49 -3.68 -13.07
N GLY A 487 12.87 -4.71 -13.66
CA GLY A 487 12.28 -4.63 -15.01
C GLY A 487 11.04 -3.72 -15.14
N GLY A 488 10.45 -3.32 -14.02
CA GLY A 488 9.35 -2.35 -13.95
C GLY A 488 9.23 -1.78 -12.54
N PRO A 489 8.44 -0.70 -12.33
CA PRO A 489 8.16 -0.14 -11.01
C PRO A 489 7.18 -1.03 -10.22
N TRP A 490 6.70 -0.54 -9.08
CA TRP A 490 5.69 -1.22 -8.26
C TRP A 490 6.16 -2.60 -7.73
N ASN A 491 7.44 -2.69 -7.38
CA ASN A 491 8.00 -3.88 -6.74
C ASN A 491 7.64 -3.90 -5.25
N GLY A 492 7.61 -5.09 -4.68
CA GLY A 492 7.14 -5.28 -3.32
C GLY A 492 8.05 -4.73 -2.25
N GLY A 493 7.50 -4.72 -1.03
CA GLY A 493 8.23 -4.36 0.18
C GLY A 493 9.40 -5.29 0.45
N VAL A 494 10.22 -4.89 1.42
CA VAL A 494 11.47 -5.58 1.75
C VAL A 494 11.51 -6.04 3.20
N LEU A 495 12.35 -7.06 3.43
CA LEU A 495 12.69 -7.60 4.75
C LEU A 495 14.22 -7.65 4.86
N ALA A 496 14.78 -7.12 5.94
CA ALA A 496 16.21 -7.26 6.25
C ALA A 496 16.42 -8.28 7.38
N THR A 497 17.54 -9.02 7.37
CA THR A 497 17.84 -10.05 8.39
C THR A 497 19.30 -10.00 8.85
N ALA A 498 19.55 -10.46 10.08
CA ALA A 498 20.90 -10.55 10.66
C ALA A 498 21.84 -11.49 9.87
N GLY A 499 21.28 -12.40 9.07
CA GLY A 499 22.00 -13.22 8.09
C GLY A 499 22.64 -12.44 6.94
N GLY A 500 22.50 -11.10 6.92
CA GLY A 500 23.09 -10.23 5.90
C GLY A 500 22.29 -10.19 4.60
N LEU A 501 20.99 -10.50 4.65
CA LEU A 501 20.12 -10.62 3.49
C LEU A 501 19.04 -9.54 3.47
N VAL A 502 18.65 -9.15 2.26
CA VAL A 502 17.44 -8.37 1.96
C VAL A 502 16.55 -9.20 1.03
N PHE A 503 15.34 -9.53 1.48
CA PHE A 503 14.34 -10.23 0.66
C PHE A 503 13.39 -9.24 0.00
N GLN A 504 13.06 -9.44 -1.27
CA GLN A 504 12.10 -8.62 -2.01
C GLN A 504 11.35 -9.44 -3.06
N GLY A 505 10.04 -9.22 -3.16
CA GLY A 505 9.25 -9.62 -4.31
C GLY A 505 9.24 -8.55 -5.41
N ASN A 506 9.23 -8.93 -6.68
CA ASN A 506 9.25 -7.95 -7.78
C ASN A 506 8.05 -8.06 -8.73
N ALA A 507 7.84 -7.00 -9.50
CA ALA A 507 6.71 -6.88 -10.42
C ALA A 507 6.73 -7.92 -11.54
N MET A 508 7.91 -8.46 -11.90
CA MET A 508 8.06 -9.52 -12.90
C MET A 508 7.75 -10.92 -12.36
N GLY A 509 7.37 -11.02 -11.08
CA GLY A 509 6.95 -12.26 -10.44
C GLY A 509 8.08 -13.14 -9.92
N ASN A 510 9.19 -12.53 -9.51
CA ASN A 510 10.25 -13.22 -8.78
C ASN A 510 10.26 -12.80 -7.32
N PHE A 511 10.55 -13.76 -6.43
CA PHE A 511 10.92 -13.51 -5.05
C PHE A 511 12.43 -13.72 -4.91
N VAL A 512 13.15 -12.70 -4.44
CA VAL A 512 14.61 -12.61 -4.54
C VAL A 512 15.23 -12.32 -3.18
N ALA A 513 16.40 -12.91 -2.91
CA ALA A 513 17.26 -12.56 -1.79
C ALA A 513 18.55 -11.91 -2.29
N TYR A 514 18.84 -10.72 -1.76
CA TYR A 514 20.05 -9.96 -2.07
C TYR A 514 21.00 -9.95 -0.88
N ASP A 515 22.30 -9.89 -1.15
CA ASP A 515 23.29 -9.49 -0.16
C ASP A 515 23.05 -8.04 0.29
N SER A 516 22.84 -7.83 1.59
CA SER A 516 22.53 -6.51 2.18
C SER A 516 23.63 -5.47 1.98
N ALA A 517 24.90 -5.90 1.86
CA ALA A 517 26.04 -4.99 1.75
C ALA A 517 26.27 -4.51 0.31
N SER A 518 25.92 -5.32 -0.70
CA SER A 518 26.27 -5.07 -2.11
C SER A 518 25.09 -5.05 -3.08
N GLY A 519 23.92 -5.54 -2.69
CA GLY A 519 22.77 -5.71 -3.59
C GLY A 519 22.92 -6.88 -4.57
N LYS A 520 23.93 -7.75 -4.40
CA LYS A 520 24.11 -8.93 -5.24
C LYS A 520 22.94 -9.90 -5.06
N ASN A 521 22.31 -10.33 -6.15
CA ASN A 521 21.32 -11.41 -6.12
C ASN A 521 22.01 -12.73 -5.74
N LEU A 522 21.57 -13.35 -4.65
CA LEU A 522 22.10 -14.62 -4.14
C LEU A 522 21.14 -15.79 -4.35
N TRP A 523 19.84 -15.51 -4.51
CA TRP A 523 18.79 -16.51 -4.69
C TRP A 523 17.56 -15.87 -5.32
N SER A 524 16.85 -16.63 -6.16
CA SER A 524 15.60 -16.19 -6.79
C SER A 524 14.64 -17.37 -6.97
N PHE A 525 13.35 -17.09 -6.87
CA PHE A 525 12.27 -18.04 -7.08
C PHE A 525 11.14 -17.42 -7.90
N GLU A 526 10.63 -18.15 -8.90
CA GLU A 526 9.51 -17.71 -9.73
C GLU A 526 8.18 -17.88 -8.99
N ALA A 527 7.61 -16.78 -8.50
CA ALA A 527 6.35 -16.75 -7.75
C ALA A 527 5.10 -16.91 -8.64
N GLN A 528 5.27 -16.96 -9.96
CA GLN A 528 4.22 -17.02 -11.01
C GLN A 528 3.29 -15.80 -11.08
N THR A 529 3.47 -14.79 -10.22
CA THR A 529 2.74 -13.52 -10.23
C THR A 529 3.59 -12.44 -9.61
N GLY A 530 3.36 -11.18 -9.98
CA GLY A 530 4.01 -10.02 -9.36
C GLY A 530 3.76 -9.98 -7.85
N VAL A 531 4.80 -9.63 -7.09
CA VAL A 531 4.76 -9.64 -5.62
C VAL A 531 4.93 -8.21 -5.12
N VAL A 532 3.89 -7.69 -4.47
CA VAL A 532 3.84 -6.31 -3.94
C VAL A 532 3.90 -6.26 -2.41
N ALA A 533 3.45 -7.29 -1.69
CA ALA A 533 3.56 -7.35 -0.24
C ALA A 533 5.03 -7.40 0.23
N ALA A 534 5.25 -6.97 1.48
CA ALA A 534 6.52 -7.19 2.15
C ALA A 534 6.65 -8.64 2.64
N PRO A 535 7.82 -9.27 2.51
CA PRO A 535 8.12 -10.53 3.16
C PRO A 535 8.21 -10.37 4.68
N MET A 536 8.09 -11.49 5.39
CA MET A 536 8.39 -11.60 6.82
C MET A 536 9.09 -12.93 7.11
N THR A 537 9.75 -13.06 8.25
CA THR A 537 10.45 -14.28 8.66
C THR A 537 10.15 -14.61 10.12
N TYR A 538 10.21 -15.89 10.46
CA TYR A 538 9.92 -16.43 11.78
C TYR A 538 10.70 -17.73 11.96
N SER A 539 10.69 -18.30 13.17
CA SER A 539 11.24 -19.64 13.40
C SER A 539 10.38 -20.46 14.33
N ILE A 540 10.23 -21.74 14.00
CA ILE A 540 9.48 -22.71 14.81
C ILE A 540 10.35 -23.93 14.99
N ASN A 541 10.51 -24.39 16.24
CA ASN A 541 11.31 -25.56 16.59
C ASN A 541 12.75 -25.49 16.05
N GLY A 542 13.36 -24.30 16.05
CA GLY A 542 14.73 -24.07 15.58
C GLY A 542 14.90 -24.02 14.06
N GLU A 543 13.82 -24.06 13.28
CA GLU A 543 13.87 -23.90 11.83
C GLU A 543 13.29 -22.55 11.41
N GLN A 544 14.06 -21.79 10.64
CA GLN A 544 13.69 -20.48 10.11
C GLN A 544 12.92 -20.62 8.81
N TYR A 545 11.86 -19.83 8.71
CA TYR A 545 10.98 -19.72 7.55
C TYR A 545 10.93 -18.28 7.05
N VAL A 546 10.75 -18.10 5.75
CA VAL A 546 10.47 -16.79 5.12
C VAL A 546 9.15 -16.89 4.39
N ALA A 547 8.21 -15.98 4.65
CA ALA A 547 6.89 -15.97 4.04
C ALA A 547 6.61 -14.67 3.29
N VAL A 548 5.85 -14.75 2.20
CA VAL A 548 5.39 -13.58 1.44
C VAL A 548 4.05 -13.88 0.76
N LEU A 549 3.18 -12.87 0.67
CA LEU A 549 1.99 -12.94 -0.19
C LEU A 549 2.37 -12.52 -1.60
N ALA A 550 2.23 -13.44 -2.55
CA ALA A 550 2.33 -13.18 -3.97
C ALA A 550 0.93 -12.88 -4.52
N GLY A 551 0.76 -11.79 -5.25
CA GLY A 551 -0.54 -11.39 -5.77
C GLY A 551 -0.51 -9.98 -6.36
N TRP A 552 -0.37 -9.91 -7.68
CA TRP A 552 -0.17 -8.67 -8.41
C TRP A 552 -1.38 -7.72 -8.30
N GLY A 553 -1.19 -6.53 -7.74
CA GLY A 553 -2.27 -5.54 -7.64
C GLY A 553 -1.87 -4.21 -7.04
N GLY A 554 -2.86 -3.50 -6.52
CA GLY A 554 -2.73 -2.09 -6.14
C GLY A 554 -2.93 -1.14 -7.33
N ALA A 555 -2.65 0.15 -7.13
CA ALA A 555 -2.96 1.19 -8.10
C ALA A 555 -2.23 1.03 -9.46
N TRP A 556 -0.92 0.77 -9.47
CA TRP A 556 -0.12 0.75 -10.71
C TRP A 556 -0.70 -0.14 -11.83
N PRO A 557 -0.94 -1.44 -11.60
CA PRO A 557 -1.45 -2.31 -12.65
C PRO A 557 -2.93 -2.10 -12.99
N ILE A 558 -3.61 -1.17 -12.31
CA ILE A 558 -4.98 -0.79 -12.62
C ILE A 558 -5.02 0.53 -13.39
N THR A 559 -4.11 1.47 -13.11
CA THR A 559 -4.19 2.85 -13.62
C THR A 559 -3.12 3.20 -14.66
N ALA A 560 -1.95 2.55 -14.65
CA ALA A 560 -0.80 2.97 -15.48
C ALA A 560 -0.92 2.58 -16.98
N GLY A 561 -1.97 1.84 -17.34
CA GLY A 561 -2.24 1.34 -18.67
C GLY A 561 -1.03 0.65 -19.31
N VAL A 562 -0.64 1.08 -20.51
CA VAL A 562 0.43 0.45 -21.29
C VAL A 562 1.81 0.46 -20.60
N LEU A 563 2.03 1.35 -19.62
CA LEU A 563 3.27 1.34 -18.83
C LEU A 563 3.35 0.14 -17.90
N SER A 564 2.22 -0.44 -17.51
CA SER A 564 2.25 -1.64 -16.66
C SER A 564 2.73 -2.89 -17.39
N ASP A 565 2.69 -2.92 -18.73
CA ASP A 565 3.16 -4.06 -19.52
C ASP A 565 4.69 -4.23 -19.49
N MET A 566 5.43 -3.25 -18.96
CA MET A 566 6.88 -3.35 -18.79
C MET A 566 7.29 -4.51 -17.86
N SER A 567 6.44 -4.85 -16.90
CA SER A 567 6.65 -5.98 -16.00
C SER A 567 6.33 -7.33 -16.64
N GLY A 568 5.88 -7.34 -17.91
CA GLY A 568 5.36 -8.49 -18.63
C GLY A 568 3.83 -8.64 -18.48
N PRO A 569 3.22 -9.65 -19.13
CA PRO A 569 1.81 -10.00 -18.96
C PRO A 569 1.60 -10.70 -17.61
N VAL A 570 1.77 -9.95 -16.52
CA VAL A 570 1.69 -10.43 -15.14
C VAL A 570 0.23 -10.77 -14.81
N ARG A 571 -0.04 -12.06 -14.71
CA ARG A 571 -1.33 -12.56 -14.19
C ARG A 571 -1.34 -12.43 -12.68
N ASN A 572 -2.50 -12.13 -12.11
CA ASN A 572 -2.70 -12.29 -10.67
C ASN A 572 -2.97 -13.78 -10.36
N ILE A 573 -2.01 -14.43 -9.70
CA ILE A 573 -2.15 -15.80 -9.19
C ILE A 573 -1.85 -15.76 -7.69
N SER A 574 -2.86 -15.38 -6.91
CA SER A 574 -2.67 -15.04 -5.51
C SER A 574 -2.33 -16.25 -4.64
N ARG A 575 -1.21 -16.17 -3.90
CA ARG A 575 -0.71 -17.22 -3.00
C ARG A 575 -0.03 -16.67 -1.76
N LEU A 576 -0.14 -17.39 -0.65
CA LEU A 576 0.86 -17.34 0.42
C LEU A 576 1.98 -18.32 0.08
N LEU A 577 3.22 -17.83 0.01
CA LEU A 577 4.42 -18.62 -0.26
C LEU A 577 5.29 -18.66 0.99
N VAL A 578 5.72 -19.86 1.42
CA VAL A 578 6.60 -20.03 2.58
C VAL A 578 7.82 -20.88 2.22
N PHE A 579 8.99 -20.40 2.60
CA PHE A 579 10.30 -20.95 2.23
C PHE A 579 11.11 -21.34 3.47
N LYS A 580 11.98 -22.34 3.33
CA LYS A 580 12.97 -22.75 4.34
C LYS A 580 14.18 -23.40 3.67
N LEU A 581 15.28 -23.55 4.41
CA LEU A 581 16.46 -24.28 3.89
C LEU A 581 16.10 -25.72 3.54
N GLY A 582 16.50 -26.18 2.36
CA GLY A 582 16.22 -27.53 1.88
C GLY A 582 14.75 -27.81 1.51
N GLY A 583 13.91 -26.78 1.41
CA GLY A 583 12.52 -26.91 0.95
C GLY A 583 12.43 -27.51 -0.46
N LYS A 584 11.49 -28.45 -0.67
CA LYS A 584 11.33 -29.20 -1.93
C LYS A 584 9.96 -29.04 -2.57
N GLY A 585 9.11 -28.17 -2.02
CA GLY A 585 7.81 -27.84 -2.56
C GLY A 585 7.91 -27.30 -3.98
N LYS A 586 6.87 -27.53 -4.78
CA LYS A 586 6.76 -27.02 -6.14
C LYS A 586 5.41 -26.36 -6.31
N LEU A 587 5.41 -25.22 -6.98
CA LEU A 587 4.16 -24.63 -7.45
C LEU A 587 3.59 -25.43 -8.62
N PRO A 588 2.26 -25.43 -8.81
CA PRO A 588 1.65 -26.06 -9.96
C PRO A 588 2.04 -25.32 -11.25
N ALA A 589 1.89 -25.99 -12.40
CA ALA A 589 2.13 -25.36 -13.69
C ALA A 589 1.28 -24.08 -13.85
N MET A 590 1.83 -23.06 -14.51
CA MET A 590 1.05 -21.86 -14.83
C MET A 590 -0.12 -22.25 -15.73
N PRO A 591 -1.35 -21.78 -15.46
CA PRO A 591 -2.45 -21.97 -16.39
C PRO A 591 -2.11 -21.38 -17.76
N ALA A 592 -2.62 -21.99 -18.83
CA ALA A 592 -2.46 -21.45 -20.18
C ALA A 592 -3.00 -20.01 -20.27
N ALA A 593 -2.36 -19.18 -21.09
CA ALA A 593 -2.83 -17.83 -21.36
C ALA A 593 -3.89 -17.89 -22.47
N ASP A 594 -5.06 -17.32 -22.23
CA ASP A 594 -6.09 -17.16 -23.25
C ASP A 594 -5.69 -16.04 -24.20
N ALA A 595 -5.17 -16.40 -25.38
CA ALA A 595 -4.88 -15.45 -26.44
C ALA A 595 -6.18 -15.14 -27.19
N LEU A 596 -6.83 -14.02 -26.85
CA LEU A 596 -7.97 -13.52 -27.61
C LEU A 596 -7.54 -12.34 -28.48
N PRO A 597 -7.81 -12.39 -29.80
CA PRO A 597 -7.42 -11.32 -30.70
C PRO A 597 -8.16 -10.03 -30.33
N LEU A 598 -7.49 -8.90 -30.52
CA LEU A 598 -8.13 -7.59 -30.43
C LEU A 598 -8.97 -7.36 -31.69
N ASP A 599 -10.27 -7.60 -31.59
CA ASP A 599 -11.23 -7.51 -32.70
C ASP A 599 -12.42 -6.60 -32.36
N PRO A 600 -12.21 -5.27 -32.28
CA PRO A 600 -13.27 -4.32 -32.03
C PRO A 600 -14.18 -4.13 -33.26
N PRO A 601 -15.43 -3.69 -33.07
CA PRO A 601 -16.28 -3.25 -34.17
C PRO A 601 -15.67 -2.02 -34.87
N GLY A 602 -16.12 -1.75 -36.10
CA GLY A 602 -15.76 -0.52 -36.80
C GLY A 602 -16.29 0.73 -36.07
N LEU A 603 -15.50 1.79 -36.04
CA LEU A 603 -15.93 3.09 -35.48
C LEU A 603 -16.88 3.79 -36.47
N THR A 604 -18.08 4.13 -36.01
CA THR A 604 -19.09 4.85 -36.82
C THR A 604 -19.45 6.22 -36.25
N ALA A 605 -18.97 6.55 -35.06
CA ALA A 605 -19.26 7.83 -34.40
C ALA A 605 -18.40 8.97 -34.95
N ALA A 606 -18.93 10.19 -34.87
CA ALA A 606 -18.20 11.40 -35.20
C ALA A 606 -17.10 11.69 -34.16
N ALA A 607 -16.08 12.47 -34.56
CA ALA A 607 -14.90 12.72 -33.75
C ALA A 607 -15.21 13.47 -32.44
N ASP A 608 -16.19 14.36 -32.45
CA ASP A 608 -16.67 15.09 -31.27
C ASP A 608 -17.33 14.17 -30.25
N VAL A 609 -18.09 13.16 -30.69
CA VAL A 609 -18.65 12.11 -29.82
C VAL A 609 -17.53 11.31 -29.16
N VAL A 610 -16.52 10.91 -29.94
CA VAL A 610 -15.35 10.19 -29.40
C VAL A 610 -14.59 11.05 -28.39
N GLN A 611 -14.41 12.35 -28.66
CA GLN A 611 -13.76 13.28 -27.75
C GLN A 611 -14.55 13.49 -26.46
N GLY A 612 -15.88 13.63 -26.53
CA GLY A 612 -16.75 13.68 -25.35
C GLY A 612 -16.66 12.40 -24.53
N GLY A 613 -16.63 11.25 -25.20
CA GLY A 613 -16.40 9.95 -24.59
C GLY A 613 -15.06 9.83 -23.87
N ALA A 614 -13.98 10.38 -24.45
CA ALA A 614 -12.65 10.40 -23.85
C ALA A 614 -12.64 11.20 -22.53
N GLN A 615 -13.32 12.35 -22.50
CA GLN A 615 -13.45 13.18 -21.31
C GLN A 615 -14.16 12.44 -20.17
N LEU A 616 -15.28 11.79 -20.48
CA LEU A 616 -16.04 11.01 -19.51
C LEU A 616 -15.29 9.74 -19.07
N TYR A 617 -14.62 9.04 -19.99
CA TYR A 617 -13.78 7.89 -19.67
C TYR A 617 -12.66 8.27 -18.70
N GLY A 618 -11.92 9.34 -19.02
CA GLY A 618 -10.85 9.85 -18.17
C GLY A 618 -11.37 10.23 -16.78
N ARG A 619 -12.61 10.73 -16.69
CA ARG A 619 -13.21 11.15 -15.44
C ARG A 619 -13.69 9.98 -14.56
N TYR A 620 -14.29 8.95 -15.16
CA TYR A 620 -15.07 7.95 -14.42
C TYR A 620 -14.54 6.51 -14.54
N CYS A 621 -13.76 6.19 -15.58
CA CYS A 621 -13.42 4.80 -15.90
C CYS A 621 -11.92 4.51 -15.78
N THR A 622 -11.05 5.50 -16.06
CA THR A 622 -9.58 5.31 -16.13
C THR A 622 -8.97 4.71 -14.87
N VAL A 623 -9.54 5.03 -13.71
CA VAL A 623 -9.04 4.59 -12.39
C VAL A 623 -9.24 3.09 -12.13
N CYS A 624 -10.05 2.41 -12.96
CA CYS A 624 -10.27 0.97 -12.87
C CYS A 624 -9.90 0.24 -14.16
N HIS A 625 -10.20 0.83 -15.33
CA HIS A 625 -10.00 0.19 -16.64
C HIS A 625 -8.73 0.64 -17.35
N GLY A 626 -7.87 1.38 -16.64
CA GLY A 626 -6.55 1.77 -17.09
C GLY A 626 -6.51 2.99 -18.00
N ASP A 627 -5.33 3.59 -18.06
CA ASP A 627 -5.07 4.76 -18.89
C ASP A 627 -5.40 4.49 -20.36
N ALA A 628 -6.09 5.45 -20.97
CA ALA A 628 -6.49 5.41 -22.38
C ALA A 628 -7.24 4.12 -22.81
N ALA A 629 -8.02 3.53 -21.91
CA ALA A 629 -8.72 2.24 -22.06
C ALA A 629 -7.82 1.01 -22.21
N VAL A 630 -6.54 1.15 -21.89
CA VAL A 630 -5.56 0.06 -21.90
C VAL A 630 -5.43 -0.47 -20.49
N GLN A 631 -5.71 -1.75 -20.25
CA GLN A 631 -5.41 -2.38 -18.97
C GLN A 631 -4.12 -3.22 -19.05
N ALA A 632 -3.37 -3.25 -17.95
CA ALA A 632 -2.18 -4.06 -17.78
C ALA A 632 -2.45 -5.53 -18.13
N SER A 633 -1.56 -6.16 -18.91
CA SER A 633 -1.67 -7.59 -19.29
C SER A 633 -2.94 -7.95 -20.09
N GLY A 634 -3.66 -6.96 -20.63
CA GLY A 634 -4.89 -7.16 -21.38
C GLY A 634 -5.93 -7.95 -20.58
N ARG A 635 -6.33 -9.13 -21.09
CA ARG A 635 -7.33 -10.00 -20.43
C ARG A 635 -6.86 -10.71 -19.16
N GLY A 636 -5.56 -10.79 -18.93
CA GLY A 636 -4.99 -11.38 -17.70
C GLY A 636 -4.82 -10.38 -16.56
N GLY A 637 -5.21 -9.12 -16.79
CA GLY A 637 -5.14 -8.03 -15.82
C GLY A 637 -6.10 -8.19 -14.64
N ILE A 638 -5.95 -7.32 -13.65
CA ILE A 638 -6.70 -7.37 -12.37
C ILE A 638 -8.16 -6.96 -12.56
N ILE A 639 -8.42 -6.07 -13.51
CA ILE A 639 -9.73 -5.58 -13.93
C ILE A 639 -9.87 -5.84 -15.44
N PRO A 640 -11.07 -6.05 -16.00
CA PRO A 640 -11.22 -6.26 -17.43
C PRO A 640 -10.71 -5.09 -18.29
N ASP A 641 -9.98 -5.42 -19.36
CA ASP A 641 -9.64 -4.48 -20.44
C ASP A 641 -10.85 -4.28 -21.36
N LEU A 642 -11.41 -3.07 -21.35
CA LEU A 642 -12.66 -2.76 -22.06
C LEU A 642 -12.53 -2.88 -23.58
N ARG A 643 -11.32 -2.76 -24.15
CA ARG A 643 -11.09 -2.89 -25.60
C ARG A 643 -11.38 -4.31 -26.12
N TYR A 644 -11.37 -5.29 -25.23
CA TYR A 644 -11.67 -6.70 -25.54
C TYR A 644 -13.10 -7.11 -25.16
N SER A 645 -13.92 -6.17 -24.68
CA SER A 645 -15.28 -6.49 -24.23
C SER A 645 -16.17 -6.92 -25.40
N GLY A 646 -16.86 -8.04 -25.24
CA GLY A 646 -17.89 -8.48 -26.19
C GLY A 646 -19.11 -7.56 -26.25
N THR A 647 -19.26 -6.63 -25.30
CA THR A 647 -20.37 -5.66 -25.28
C THR A 647 -20.12 -4.45 -26.18
N LEU A 648 -18.92 -4.25 -26.73
CA LEU A 648 -18.64 -3.11 -27.61
C LEU A 648 -19.54 -3.07 -28.86
N SER A 649 -19.97 -4.22 -29.36
CA SER A 649 -20.84 -4.36 -30.54
C SER A 649 -22.33 -4.11 -30.25
N SER A 650 -22.75 -4.00 -28.99
CA SER A 650 -24.16 -3.79 -28.60
C SER A 650 -24.28 -2.65 -27.59
N ALA A 651 -24.87 -1.53 -28.03
CA ALA A 651 -25.17 -0.40 -27.16
C ALA A 651 -26.06 -0.82 -25.99
N GLU A 652 -27.06 -1.66 -26.22
CA GLU A 652 -27.96 -2.16 -25.17
C GLU A 652 -27.21 -2.93 -24.08
N ASN A 653 -26.34 -3.88 -24.47
CA ASN A 653 -25.55 -4.65 -23.51
C ASN A 653 -24.55 -3.79 -22.73
N TRP A 654 -24.00 -2.76 -23.38
CA TRP A 654 -23.16 -1.78 -22.71
C TRP A 654 -23.93 -0.97 -21.67
N GLN A 655 -25.14 -0.50 -22.01
CA GLN A 655 -26.01 0.25 -21.09
C GLN A 655 -26.44 -0.62 -19.90
N MET A 656 -26.78 -1.89 -20.13
CA MET A 656 -27.14 -2.82 -19.05
C MET A 656 -26.06 -2.91 -17.96
N ILE A 657 -24.78 -2.82 -18.35
CA ILE A 657 -23.65 -2.83 -17.41
C ILE A 657 -23.44 -1.45 -16.79
N VAL A 658 -23.23 -0.41 -17.61
CA VAL A 658 -22.73 0.89 -17.15
C VAL A 658 -23.85 1.78 -16.60
N HIS A 659 -25.03 1.75 -17.21
CA HIS A 659 -26.19 2.52 -16.76
C HIS A 659 -27.03 1.74 -15.76
N ASP A 660 -27.35 0.47 -16.02
CA ASP A 660 -28.30 -0.28 -15.19
C ASP A 660 -27.62 -1.06 -14.04
N GLY A 661 -26.28 -1.16 -14.05
CA GLY A 661 -25.51 -1.72 -12.94
C GLY A 661 -25.60 -3.24 -12.82
N ALA A 662 -25.73 -3.96 -13.94
CA ALA A 662 -25.87 -5.43 -13.94
C ALA A 662 -24.68 -6.18 -13.30
N LEU A 663 -23.54 -5.53 -13.11
CA LEU A 663 -22.33 -6.10 -12.49
C LEU A 663 -21.98 -5.46 -11.14
N LYS A 664 -22.94 -4.80 -10.46
CA LYS A 664 -22.70 -4.05 -9.21
C LYS A 664 -22.09 -4.92 -8.09
N ASP A 665 -22.51 -6.19 -8.00
CA ASP A 665 -22.03 -7.11 -6.96
C ASP A 665 -20.56 -7.51 -7.18
N ASN A 666 -20.02 -7.27 -8.38
CA ASN A 666 -18.60 -7.42 -8.70
C ASN A 666 -17.81 -6.10 -8.57
N GLY A 667 -18.45 -5.02 -8.12
CA GLY A 667 -17.88 -3.69 -7.97
C GLY A 667 -18.04 -2.76 -9.17
N MET A 668 -18.70 -3.18 -10.25
CA MET A 668 -19.05 -2.33 -11.38
C MET A 668 -20.45 -1.73 -11.20
N VAL A 669 -20.49 -0.57 -10.54
CA VAL A 669 -21.74 0.12 -10.18
C VAL A 669 -22.39 0.82 -11.37
N SER A 670 -23.65 1.22 -11.20
CA SER A 670 -24.36 2.11 -12.13
C SER A 670 -23.79 3.53 -12.08
N PHE A 671 -23.63 4.13 -13.27
CA PHE A 671 -23.25 5.53 -13.43
C PHE A 671 -24.42 6.43 -13.87
N ALA A 672 -25.65 5.92 -13.92
CA ALA A 672 -26.86 6.70 -14.20
C ALA A 672 -27.03 7.96 -13.31
N PRO A 673 -26.58 7.99 -12.05
CA PRO A 673 -26.67 9.20 -11.22
C PRO A 673 -25.79 10.38 -11.69
N VAL A 674 -24.80 10.13 -12.55
CA VAL A 674 -23.81 11.14 -12.99
C VAL A 674 -23.63 11.22 -14.51
N MET A 675 -24.21 10.30 -15.27
CA MET A 675 -24.15 10.26 -16.73
C MET A 675 -25.46 9.78 -17.34
N SER A 676 -25.88 10.42 -18.42
CA SER A 676 -27.00 10.02 -19.26
C SER A 676 -26.63 8.84 -20.17
N LYS A 677 -27.65 8.15 -20.72
CA LYS A 677 -27.42 7.06 -21.69
C LYS A 677 -26.58 7.49 -22.91
N PRO A 678 -26.81 8.66 -23.55
CA PRO A 678 -25.96 9.11 -24.66
C PRO A 678 -24.50 9.34 -24.26
N GLU A 679 -24.24 9.91 -23.07
CA GLU A 679 -22.90 10.10 -22.54
C GLU A 679 -22.20 8.75 -22.30
N ILE A 680 -22.91 7.77 -21.75
CA ILE A 680 -22.42 6.40 -21.59
C ILE A 680 -22.11 5.74 -22.94
N ASP A 681 -22.92 6.00 -23.97
CA ASP A 681 -22.62 5.50 -25.32
C ASP A 681 -21.38 6.19 -25.92
N SER A 682 -21.15 7.48 -25.66
CA SER A 682 -19.93 8.14 -26.13
C SER A 682 -18.66 7.52 -25.54
N ILE A 683 -18.70 7.04 -24.29
CA ILE A 683 -17.59 6.27 -23.69
C ILE A 683 -17.37 4.98 -24.49
N ARG A 684 -18.44 4.25 -24.85
CA ARG A 684 -18.33 3.05 -25.70
C ARG A 684 -17.65 3.37 -27.03
N GLN A 685 -18.05 4.47 -27.68
CA GLN A 685 -17.43 4.91 -28.94
C GLN A 685 -15.94 5.26 -28.78
N TYR A 686 -15.57 5.90 -27.67
CA TYR A 686 -14.18 6.15 -27.33
C TYR A 686 -13.37 4.85 -27.17
N VAL A 687 -13.91 3.85 -26.44
CA VAL A 687 -13.24 2.56 -26.28
C VAL A 687 -13.09 1.84 -27.63
N ILE A 688 -14.10 1.91 -28.51
CA ILE A 688 -14.01 1.37 -29.88
C ILE A 688 -12.89 2.08 -30.67
N ALA A 689 -12.81 3.41 -30.60
CA ALA A 689 -11.76 4.17 -31.26
C ALA A 689 -10.36 3.73 -30.79
N ARG A 690 -10.14 3.67 -29.47
CA ARG A 690 -8.89 3.20 -28.86
C ARG A 690 -8.52 1.78 -29.25
N ALA A 691 -9.49 0.87 -29.24
CA ALA A 691 -9.26 -0.51 -29.65
C ALA A 691 -8.82 -0.61 -31.12
N ASN A 692 -9.41 0.18 -32.02
CA ASN A 692 -9.03 0.22 -33.43
C ASN A 692 -7.64 0.83 -33.66
N GLU A 693 -7.30 1.90 -32.93
CA GLU A 693 -5.96 2.51 -32.97
C GLU A 693 -4.87 1.50 -32.54
N ASP A 694 -5.10 0.78 -31.44
CA ASP A 694 -4.16 -0.23 -30.96
C ASP A 694 -4.06 -1.45 -31.89
N LYS A 695 -5.18 -1.90 -32.48
CA LYS A 695 -5.17 -2.96 -33.51
C LYS A 695 -4.31 -2.57 -34.72
N ALA A 696 -4.38 -1.32 -35.14
CA ALA A 696 -3.56 -0.80 -36.24
C ALA A 696 -2.06 -0.80 -35.90
N LEU A 697 -1.69 -0.47 -34.66
CA LEU A 697 -0.30 -0.57 -34.19
C LEU A 697 0.22 -2.02 -34.16
N MET A 698 -0.61 -2.97 -33.71
CA MET A 698 -0.24 -4.39 -33.65
C MET A 698 0.00 -4.97 -35.05
N THR A 699 -0.86 -4.65 -36.01
CA THR A 699 -0.76 -5.15 -37.40
C THR A 699 0.51 -4.65 -38.10
N LYS A 700 0.88 -3.37 -37.89
CA LYS A 700 2.12 -2.80 -38.43
C LYS A 700 3.38 -3.48 -37.88
N LYS A 701 3.36 -3.94 -36.62
CA LYS A 701 4.49 -4.64 -35.99
C LYS A 701 4.70 -6.05 -36.56
N VAL A 702 3.62 -6.71 -37.00
CA VAL A 702 3.68 -8.02 -37.68
C VAL A 702 4.21 -7.88 -39.10
N ALA A 703 3.88 -6.79 -39.81
CA ALA A 703 4.35 -6.55 -41.18
C ALA A 703 5.84 -6.14 -41.28
N MET A 704 6.49 -5.77 -40.18
CA MET A 704 7.92 -5.39 -40.12
C MET A 704 8.84 -6.50 -39.58
N LYS A 705 8.27 -7.65 -39.19
CA LYS A 705 8.99 -8.87 -38.83
C LYS A 705 8.84 -9.87 -39.95
#